data_AF-A0A9D0WAG6-F1
#
_entry.id   AF-A0A9D0WAG6-F1
#
_cell.length_a   1.000
_cell.length_b   1.000
_cell.length_c   1.000
_cell.angle_alpha   90.00
_cell.angle_beta   90.00
_cell.angle_gamma   90.00
#
_symmetry.space_group_name_H-M   'P 1'
#
loop_
_entity.id
_entity.type
_entity.pdbx_description
1 polymer ?
#
loop_
_entity_poly.entity_id
_entity_poly.type
_entity_poly.pdbx_seq_one_letter_code
_entity_poly.pdbx_strand_id
1 'polypeptide(L)'
;VFTKSAQFPFHFWLPHAMAAPTPVSAYLHSATMVKAGFFLLARLFPALAGTTEWILIIGSAGMATFLLGAYTALFKHDLKGLLAYSTISHLGLITLLFGFGTPLAAVAAVFHIINHATFKASLFMVAGIIDHETGTRDMRRLSGLLKYMPHTAVLAMIAAAAMAGVPLLNGFLSKEMFFTEAVSFSADRSVSWLIPLLVTLGGMMSVAYSLRFIHDVFFNGEPVDLPKTPHEPPRFMKIPVDLLVVVCLAVGIFPAIIVGPILYVAVTGVLQGTPPEYSLHLWHGFNLPLVMSIIALAAGTIIYFLRKPLFALHDRGLGRLDARVPFNRVIGGLFGLSAIVTDRFDKGSLQHAAAWIIGTALVAGTYGFFIMGQPLLGDREMLPMDAVSIVAAIALVIAALVTVLLHRQRLVSLVALGVVGLIVALGFAKFSAPDLALTQLSVEVVTIVLLLLALYFLPQKTPAESGTFRISRDWLLAGLAGVGAVLLTMAVLSRDYDPISDYFLANSVPGGGGTNVVNVILVDFRGFDTLGEIAVLAIAALGIFAMLEGLHLKAPSKDPDGRPWSPDIHPPIMQTLTRLLLPLMLVVAAFIFLRGHNLPGGGFIAGLIAAVALIVQYLSNGIEWTRERLRIDMHLVIAAGLLFATGTGLVSMVIGYPFLTSAFTYLNWPIVGKFEIASALAFDLGVFLVVVGATVLILVQLGKLGYNSHHVKRDEIN
;
A
#
# COMPACT_ATOMS: atom_id res chain seq x y z
N VAL A 1 -1.68 -19.67 19.13
CA VAL A 1 -1.82 -21.12 19.45
C VAL A 1 -2.71 -21.84 18.43
N PHE A 2 -4.02 -21.56 18.39
CA PHE A 2 -5.02 -22.33 17.63
C PHE A 2 -4.76 -22.51 16.14
N THR A 3 -4.28 -21.48 15.46
CA THR A 3 -4.00 -21.54 14.02
C THR A 3 -2.92 -22.58 13.69
N LYS A 4 -1.87 -22.67 14.51
CA LYS A 4 -0.76 -23.63 14.30
C LYS A 4 -1.13 -25.05 14.72
N SER A 5 -1.96 -25.22 15.75
CA SER A 5 -2.41 -26.54 16.22
C SER A 5 -3.73 -26.99 15.59
N ALA A 6 -4.17 -26.36 14.49
CA ALA A 6 -5.37 -26.72 13.73
C ALA A 6 -6.64 -26.85 14.62
N GLN A 7 -6.81 -25.94 15.58
CA GLN A 7 -8.00 -25.89 16.43
C GLN A 7 -9.15 -25.17 15.72
N PHE A 8 -10.38 -25.38 16.16
CA PHE A 8 -11.55 -24.61 15.74
C PHE A 8 -11.34 -23.10 16.01
N PRO A 9 -11.65 -22.22 15.04
CA PRO A 9 -12.21 -22.47 13.70
C PRO A 9 -11.16 -22.71 12.59
N PHE A 10 -9.87 -22.69 12.89
CA PHE A 10 -8.74 -22.76 11.95
C PHE A 10 -8.27 -24.18 11.57
N HIS A 11 -9.10 -25.20 11.75
CA HIS A 11 -8.70 -26.60 11.50
C HIS A 11 -8.64 -26.98 10.01
N PHE A 12 -9.22 -26.16 9.13
CA PHE A 12 -9.42 -26.46 7.70
C PHE A 12 -8.13 -26.66 6.90
N TRP A 13 -7.00 -26.09 7.30
CA TRP A 13 -5.76 -26.19 6.53
C TRP A 13 -5.08 -27.57 6.64
N LEU A 14 -5.23 -28.26 7.78
CA LEU A 14 -4.51 -29.50 8.05
C LEU A 14 -4.92 -30.65 7.10
N PRO A 15 -6.22 -30.90 6.84
CA PRO A 15 -6.63 -31.93 5.89
C PRO A 15 -6.12 -31.66 4.46
N HIS A 16 -6.04 -30.39 4.05
CA HIS A 16 -5.52 -30.02 2.73
C HIS A 16 -3.99 -30.13 2.62
N ALA A 17 -3.27 -29.99 3.74
CA ALA A 17 -1.82 -30.23 3.77
C ALA A 17 -1.44 -31.70 3.50
N MET A 18 -2.39 -32.63 3.52
CA MET A 18 -2.18 -34.06 3.18
C MET A 18 -1.91 -34.33 1.69
N ALA A 19 -1.88 -33.28 0.86
CA ALA A 19 -1.32 -33.35 -0.48
C ALA A 19 0.21 -33.55 -0.46
N ALA A 20 0.88 -33.23 0.66
CA ALA A 20 2.32 -33.39 0.81
C ALA A 20 2.76 -34.88 0.82
N PRO A 21 4.04 -35.16 0.50
CA PRO A 21 4.62 -36.49 0.66
C PRO A 21 4.46 -37.02 2.08
N THR A 22 4.21 -38.33 2.20
CA THR A 22 3.86 -38.94 3.49
C THR A 22 4.91 -38.77 4.59
N PRO A 23 6.23 -38.84 4.31
CA PRO A 23 7.24 -38.56 5.34
C PRO A 23 7.14 -37.13 5.90
N VAL A 24 6.81 -36.15 5.05
CA VAL A 24 6.57 -34.77 5.47
C VAL A 24 5.32 -34.69 6.36
N SER A 25 4.25 -35.38 5.98
CA SER A 25 3.03 -35.46 6.81
C SER A 25 3.31 -36.12 8.17
N ALA A 26 4.06 -37.22 8.18
CA ALA A 26 4.45 -37.92 9.40
C ALA A 26 5.23 -36.98 10.34
N TYR A 27 6.20 -36.23 9.82
CA TYR A 27 6.99 -35.31 10.63
C TYR A 27 6.19 -34.07 11.10
N LEU A 28 5.60 -33.32 10.17
CA LEU A 28 4.93 -32.04 10.47
C LEU A 28 3.67 -32.20 11.32
N HIS A 29 2.87 -33.23 11.04
CA HIS A 29 1.57 -33.41 11.68
C HIS A 29 1.65 -34.34 12.91
N SER A 30 2.70 -35.15 13.03
CA SER A 30 2.88 -35.98 14.23
C SER A 30 3.76 -35.35 15.30
N ALA A 31 4.79 -34.55 14.96
CA ALA A 31 5.78 -34.12 15.96
C ALA A 31 6.12 -32.62 15.97
N THR A 32 6.11 -31.90 14.84
CA THR A 32 6.71 -30.55 14.80
C THR A 32 5.71 -29.40 14.63
N MET A 33 5.23 -29.14 13.41
CA MET A 33 4.44 -27.93 13.11
C MET A 33 3.20 -27.78 13.99
N VAL A 34 2.43 -28.86 14.13
CA VAL A 34 1.20 -28.82 14.95
C VAL A 34 1.48 -28.81 16.45
N LYS A 35 2.73 -29.10 16.87
CA LYS A 35 3.17 -29.07 18.28
C LYS A 35 3.72 -27.70 18.69
N ALA A 36 4.13 -26.87 17.74
CA ALA A 36 4.54 -25.49 18.02
C ALA A 36 3.45 -24.69 18.75
N GLY A 37 2.18 -24.93 18.40
CA GLY A 37 1.04 -24.34 19.13
C GLY A 37 1.00 -24.76 20.59
N PHE A 38 1.24 -26.04 20.89
CA PHE A 38 1.26 -26.59 22.24
C PHE A 38 2.49 -26.19 23.03
N PHE A 39 3.65 -26.08 22.39
CA PHE A 39 4.84 -25.52 23.03
C PHE A 39 4.58 -24.10 23.54
N LEU A 40 3.98 -23.24 22.70
CA LEU A 40 3.59 -21.89 23.12
C LEU A 40 2.53 -21.91 24.24
N LEU A 41 1.55 -22.81 24.13
CA LEU A 41 0.48 -22.96 25.13
C LEU A 41 1.08 -23.37 26.49
N ALA A 42 1.94 -24.39 26.50
CA ALA A 42 2.65 -24.85 27.68
C ALA A 42 3.58 -23.76 28.27
N ARG A 43 4.22 -22.95 27.43
CA ARG A 43 5.08 -21.85 27.90
C ARG A 43 4.31 -20.72 28.57
N LEU A 44 3.08 -20.47 28.12
CA LEU A 44 2.18 -19.45 28.68
C LEU A 44 1.33 -19.97 29.85
N PHE A 45 1.32 -21.28 30.08
CA PHE A 45 0.50 -21.93 31.11
C PHE A 45 0.68 -21.33 32.51
N PRO A 46 1.92 -21.11 33.04
CA PRO A 46 2.11 -20.55 34.39
C PRO A 46 1.50 -19.17 34.58
N ALA A 47 1.42 -18.38 33.51
CA ALA A 47 0.96 -16.99 33.57
C ALA A 47 -0.55 -16.87 33.38
N LEU A 48 -1.18 -17.77 32.59
CA LEU A 48 -2.54 -17.56 32.08
C LEU A 48 -3.54 -18.66 32.48
N ALA A 49 -3.11 -19.85 32.88
CA ALA A 49 -4.02 -21.01 33.01
C ALA A 49 -5.14 -20.87 34.06
N GLY A 50 -4.92 -20.04 35.08
CA GLY A 50 -5.88 -19.80 36.17
C GLY A 50 -6.99 -18.79 35.85
N THR A 51 -7.02 -18.21 34.65
CA THR A 51 -8.04 -17.20 34.29
C THR A 51 -9.30 -17.82 33.70
N THR A 52 -10.44 -17.13 33.87
CA THR A 52 -11.72 -17.58 33.29
C THR A 52 -11.67 -17.58 31.76
N GLU A 53 -11.01 -16.60 31.16
CA GLU A 53 -10.83 -16.47 29.72
C GLU A 53 -10.04 -17.65 29.15
N TRP A 54 -9.00 -18.11 29.86
CA TRP A 54 -8.25 -19.29 29.46
C TRP A 54 -9.13 -20.52 29.38
N ILE A 55 -9.88 -20.80 30.46
CA ILE A 55 -10.76 -21.96 30.54
C ILE A 55 -11.84 -21.90 29.45
N LEU A 56 -12.48 -20.74 29.26
CA LEU A 56 -13.53 -20.58 28.28
C LEU A 56 -12.99 -20.69 26.84
N ILE A 57 -11.91 -19.98 26.50
CA ILE A 57 -11.41 -19.92 25.12
C ILE A 57 -10.67 -21.21 24.76
N ILE A 58 -9.72 -21.65 25.60
CA ILE A 58 -8.92 -22.85 25.34
C ILE A 58 -9.76 -24.11 25.51
N GLY A 59 -10.55 -24.20 26.59
CA GLY A 59 -11.41 -25.35 26.85
C GLY A 59 -12.50 -25.54 25.79
N SER A 60 -13.24 -24.49 25.43
CA SER A 60 -14.30 -24.63 24.41
C SER A 60 -13.74 -24.92 23.02
N ALA A 61 -12.63 -24.27 22.62
CA ALA A 61 -11.97 -24.55 21.35
C ALA A 61 -11.42 -25.98 21.31
N GLY A 62 -10.81 -26.46 22.39
CA GLY A 62 -10.32 -27.83 22.52
C GLY A 62 -11.44 -28.87 22.41
N MET A 63 -12.53 -28.67 23.16
CA MET A 63 -13.71 -29.53 23.12
C MET A 63 -14.34 -29.59 21.73
N ALA A 64 -14.59 -28.43 21.10
CA ALA A 64 -15.15 -28.36 19.76
C ALA A 64 -14.25 -29.06 18.74
N THR A 65 -12.93 -28.84 18.81
CA THR A 65 -11.95 -29.47 17.93
C THR A 65 -11.88 -30.98 18.14
N PHE A 66 -11.90 -31.44 19.39
CA PHE A 66 -11.86 -32.86 19.75
C PHE A 66 -13.04 -33.62 19.13
N LEU A 67 -14.26 -33.10 19.33
CA LEU A 67 -15.50 -33.69 18.83
C LEU A 67 -15.63 -33.60 17.32
N LEU A 68 -15.40 -32.42 16.73
CA LEU A 68 -15.49 -32.22 15.29
C LEU A 68 -14.46 -33.08 14.55
N GLY A 69 -13.22 -33.13 15.03
CA GLY A 69 -12.17 -33.98 14.48
C GLY A 69 -12.53 -35.47 14.57
N ALA A 70 -13.03 -35.93 15.72
CA ALA A 70 -13.39 -37.33 15.91
C ALA A 70 -14.55 -37.75 15.02
N TYR A 71 -15.59 -36.92 14.96
CA TYR A 71 -16.76 -37.13 14.11
C TYR A 71 -16.36 -37.17 12.63
N THR A 72 -15.66 -36.15 12.13
CA THR A 72 -15.30 -36.05 10.71
C THR A 72 -14.31 -37.13 10.26
N ALA A 73 -13.40 -37.57 11.13
CA ALA A 73 -12.47 -38.65 10.82
C ALA A 73 -13.20 -39.96 10.44
N LEU A 74 -14.30 -40.28 11.12
CA LEU A 74 -15.09 -41.49 10.86
C LEU A 74 -15.67 -41.53 9.45
N PHE A 75 -15.86 -40.40 8.77
CA PHE A 75 -16.49 -40.34 7.44
C PHE A 75 -15.49 -40.15 6.29
N LYS A 76 -14.18 -39.99 6.58
CA LYS A 76 -13.18 -39.84 5.50
C LYS A 76 -12.86 -41.19 4.87
N HIS A 77 -12.86 -41.27 3.54
CA HIS A 77 -12.49 -42.50 2.80
C HIS A 77 -11.00 -42.58 2.48
N ASP A 78 -10.31 -41.44 2.51
CA ASP A 78 -8.87 -41.34 2.29
C ASP A 78 -8.08 -41.64 3.57
N LEU A 79 -7.07 -42.49 3.51
CA LEU A 79 -6.23 -42.85 4.65
C LEU A 79 -5.57 -41.63 5.32
N LYS A 80 -4.89 -40.77 4.54
CA LYS A 80 -4.25 -39.57 5.10
C LYS A 80 -5.30 -38.58 5.59
N GLY A 81 -6.43 -38.48 4.90
CA GLY A 81 -7.58 -37.68 5.31
C GLY A 81 -8.12 -38.09 6.69
N LEU A 82 -8.34 -39.38 6.93
CA LEU A 82 -8.74 -39.92 8.23
C LEU A 82 -7.66 -39.62 9.29
N LEU A 83 -6.39 -39.84 8.97
CA LEU A 83 -5.28 -39.56 9.89
C LEU A 83 -5.15 -38.07 10.22
N ALA A 84 -5.44 -37.17 9.28
CA ALA A 84 -5.46 -35.73 9.52
C ALA A 84 -6.55 -35.33 10.51
N TYR A 85 -7.79 -35.79 10.33
CA TYR A 85 -8.88 -35.48 11.25
C TYR A 85 -8.75 -36.19 12.59
N SER A 86 -8.19 -37.40 12.63
CA SER A 86 -7.83 -38.03 13.90
C SER A 86 -6.73 -37.24 14.61
N THR A 87 -5.78 -36.63 13.89
CA THR A 87 -4.80 -35.71 14.46
C THR A 87 -5.50 -34.49 15.04
N ILE A 88 -6.38 -33.81 14.29
CA ILE A 88 -7.19 -32.69 14.79
C ILE A 88 -7.89 -33.05 16.09
N SER A 89 -8.53 -34.23 16.15
CA SER A 89 -9.19 -34.72 17.36
C SER A 89 -8.23 -34.80 18.55
N HIS A 90 -7.09 -35.48 18.42
CA HIS A 90 -6.12 -35.62 19.52
C HIS A 90 -5.45 -34.28 19.90
N LEU A 91 -5.26 -33.38 18.95
CA LEU A 91 -4.81 -32.01 19.26
C LEU A 91 -5.90 -31.24 20.02
N GLY A 92 -7.18 -31.46 19.71
CA GLY A 92 -8.31 -30.96 20.50
C GLY A 92 -8.31 -31.49 21.93
N LEU A 93 -8.02 -32.78 22.11
CA LEU A 93 -7.86 -33.41 23.44
C LEU A 93 -6.74 -32.73 24.24
N ILE A 94 -5.55 -32.57 23.66
CA ILE A 94 -4.43 -31.88 24.32
C ILE A 94 -4.81 -30.44 24.68
N THR A 95 -5.48 -29.73 23.76
CA THR A 95 -5.93 -28.35 24.00
C THR A 95 -6.92 -28.30 25.16
N LEU A 96 -7.88 -29.23 25.21
CA LEU A 96 -8.86 -29.31 26.28
C LEU A 96 -8.22 -29.60 27.64
N LEU A 97 -7.24 -30.51 27.70
CA LEU A 97 -6.47 -30.79 28.92
C LEU A 97 -5.79 -29.54 29.46
N PHE A 98 -5.07 -28.80 28.61
CA PHE A 98 -4.53 -27.52 29.05
C PHE A 98 -5.61 -26.49 29.39
N GLY A 99 -6.75 -26.53 28.71
CA GLY A 99 -7.92 -25.68 28.98
C GLY A 99 -8.56 -25.91 30.34
N PHE A 100 -8.38 -27.08 30.96
CA PHE A 100 -8.81 -27.30 32.36
C PHE A 100 -8.01 -26.46 33.36
N GLY A 101 -6.81 -26.01 33.00
CA GLY A 101 -6.03 -25.05 33.80
C GLY A 101 -5.46 -25.62 35.10
N THR A 102 -5.55 -26.93 35.35
CA THR A 102 -5.02 -27.58 36.55
C THR A 102 -3.61 -28.15 36.30
N PRO A 103 -2.75 -28.24 37.33
CA PRO A 103 -1.42 -28.85 37.20
C PRO A 103 -1.44 -30.30 36.72
N LEU A 104 -2.38 -31.13 37.22
CA LEU A 104 -2.51 -32.53 36.80
C LEU A 104 -2.98 -32.66 35.35
N ALA A 105 -3.87 -31.79 34.86
CA ALA A 105 -4.25 -31.77 33.45
C ALA A 105 -3.10 -31.35 32.54
N ALA A 106 -2.20 -30.47 32.98
CA ALA A 106 -0.97 -30.16 32.26
C ALA A 106 -0.04 -31.39 32.17
N VAL A 107 0.09 -32.19 33.24
CA VAL A 107 0.83 -33.47 33.21
C VAL A 107 0.22 -34.41 32.16
N ALA A 108 -1.09 -34.60 32.20
CA ALA A 108 -1.81 -35.44 31.23
C ALA A 108 -1.64 -34.93 29.79
N ALA A 109 -1.66 -33.61 29.58
CA ALA A 109 -1.48 -32.99 28.26
C ALA A 109 -0.09 -33.28 27.67
N VAL A 110 0.96 -33.08 28.47
CA VAL A 110 2.35 -33.34 28.06
C VAL A 110 2.56 -34.82 27.78
N PHE A 111 2.03 -35.70 28.64
CA PHE A 111 2.06 -37.13 28.42
C PHE A 111 1.35 -37.53 27.10
N HIS A 112 0.19 -36.94 26.82
CA HIS A 112 -0.53 -37.19 25.57
C HIS A 112 0.21 -36.67 24.34
N ILE A 113 0.92 -35.54 24.43
CA ILE A 113 1.75 -35.01 23.33
C ILE A 113 2.81 -36.04 22.91
N ILE A 114 3.51 -36.63 23.87
CA ILE A 114 4.56 -37.63 23.65
C ILE A 114 3.95 -38.89 23.00
N ASN A 115 2.85 -39.38 23.57
CA ASN A 115 2.18 -40.57 23.06
C ASN A 115 1.65 -40.36 21.65
N HIS A 116 0.96 -39.24 21.41
CA HIS A 116 0.44 -38.88 20.11
C HIS A 116 1.53 -38.79 19.05
N ALA A 117 2.68 -38.17 19.36
CA ALA A 117 3.77 -38.10 18.41
C ALA A 117 4.24 -39.50 17.98
N THR A 118 4.29 -40.44 18.91
CA THR A 118 4.77 -41.80 18.68
C THR A 118 3.81 -42.61 17.80
N PHE A 119 2.54 -42.77 18.21
CA PHE A 119 1.59 -43.59 17.44
C PHE A 119 1.13 -42.92 16.15
N LYS A 120 1.12 -41.57 16.08
CA LYS A 120 0.67 -40.90 14.85
C LYS A 120 1.73 -40.94 13.76
N ALA A 121 3.00 -40.81 14.13
CA ALA A 121 4.11 -40.95 13.18
C ALA A 121 4.14 -42.35 12.57
N SER A 122 3.97 -43.40 13.38
CA SER A 122 3.90 -44.78 12.87
C SER A 122 2.70 -44.98 11.96
N LEU A 123 1.51 -44.47 12.30
CA LEU A 123 0.32 -44.56 11.46
C LEU A 123 0.45 -43.83 10.11
N PHE A 124 1.05 -42.64 10.08
CA PHE A 124 1.31 -41.94 8.82
C PHE A 124 2.33 -42.70 7.96
N MET A 125 3.39 -43.25 8.56
CA MET A 125 4.36 -44.06 7.83
C MET A 125 3.72 -45.35 7.28
N VAL A 126 2.86 -46.03 8.05
CA VAL A 126 2.05 -47.17 7.59
C VAL A 126 1.15 -46.78 6.42
N ALA A 127 0.45 -45.65 6.51
CA ALA A 127 -0.37 -45.17 5.39
C ALA A 127 0.48 -44.89 4.15
N GLY A 128 1.72 -44.43 4.32
CA GLY A 128 2.67 -44.24 3.22
C GLY A 128 3.17 -45.54 2.61
N ILE A 129 3.39 -46.57 3.42
CA ILE A 129 3.69 -47.94 2.98
C ILE A 129 2.52 -48.47 2.14
N ILE A 130 1.30 -48.40 2.65
CA ILE A 130 0.11 -48.89 1.94
C ILE A 130 -0.06 -48.15 0.60
N ASP A 131 0.06 -46.83 0.58
CA ASP A 131 -0.05 -46.03 -0.65
C ASP A 131 1.05 -46.41 -1.67
N HIS A 132 2.28 -46.62 -1.21
CA HIS A 132 3.40 -47.02 -2.06
C HIS A 132 3.21 -48.42 -2.68
N GLU A 133 2.81 -49.41 -1.87
CA GLU A 133 2.72 -50.82 -2.26
C GLU A 133 1.43 -51.16 -3.01
N THR A 134 0.35 -50.40 -2.80
CA THR A 134 -0.94 -50.65 -3.47
C THR A 134 -1.23 -49.65 -4.60
N GLY A 135 -0.61 -48.47 -4.58
CA GLY A 135 -0.86 -47.38 -5.53
C GLY A 135 -2.13 -46.57 -5.26
N THR A 136 -2.82 -46.80 -4.15
CA THR A 136 -4.00 -46.04 -3.75
C THR A 136 -4.09 -45.92 -2.22
N ARG A 137 -4.79 -44.88 -1.78
CA ARG A 137 -5.05 -44.58 -0.36
C ARG A 137 -6.54 -44.59 -0.01
N ASP A 138 -7.38 -45.05 -0.94
CA ASP A 138 -8.84 -45.13 -0.76
C ASP A 138 -9.24 -46.40 -0.01
N MET A 139 -9.74 -46.25 1.21
CA MET A 139 -10.17 -47.35 2.07
C MET A 139 -11.35 -48.17 1.51
N ARG A 140 -12.01 -47.69 0.46
CA ARG A 140 -13.07 -48.45 -0.23
C ARG A 140 -12.51 -49.51 -1.18
N ARG A 141 -11.22 -49.39 -1.56
CA ARG A 141 -10.49 -50.31 -2.44
C ARG A 141 -9.48 -51.16 -1.69
N LEU A 142 -8.92 -50.60 -0.62
CA LEU A 142 -7.97 -51.28 0.26
C LEU A 142 -8.75 -52.21 1.19
N SER A 143 -8.65 -53.52 0.98
CA SER A 143 -9.27 -54.58 1.79
C SER A 143 -8.39 -55.83 1.76
N GLY A 144 -8.45 -56.66 2.79
CA GLY A 144 -7.76 -57.96 2.80
C GLY A 144 -6.23 -57.91 2.83
N LEU A 145 -5.62 -56.75 3.09
CA LEU A 145 -4.17 -56.57 3.01
C LEU A 145 -3.37 -57.40 4.03
N LEU A 146 -4.01 -57.96 5.06
CA LEU A 146 -3.35 -58.84 6.04
C LEU A 146 -2.66 -60.04 5.37
N LYS A 147 -3.24 -60.57 4.28
CA LYS A 147 -2.68 -61.71 3.54
C LYS A 147 -1.38 -61.38 2.80
N TYR A 148 -1.25 -60.12 2.37
CA TYR A 148 -0.15 -59.65 1.54
C TYR A 148 0.95 -58.98 2.35
N MET A 149 0.58 -58.31 3.44
CA MET A 149 1.48 -57.51 4.28
C MET A 149 1.23 -57.76 5.78
N PRO A 150 1.41 -59.01 6.27
CA PRO A 150 1.07 -59.39 7.65
C PRO A 150 1.87 -58.63 8.71
N HIS A 151 3.14 -58.33 8.46
CA HIS A 151 4.00 -57.59 9.38
C HIS A 151 3.53 -56.13 9.47
N THR A 152 3.34 -55.48 8.32
CA THR A 152 2.81 -54.10 8.28
C THR A 152 1.43 -54.02 8.93
N ALA A 153 0.58 -55.03 8.76
CA ALA A 153 -0.73 -55.11 9.40
C ALA A 153 -0.63 -55.19 10.94
N VAL A 154 0.28 -56.00 11.49
CA VAL A 154 0.50 -56.08 12.94
C VAL A 154 0.95 -54.73 13.52
N LEU A 155 1.91 -54.07 12.87
CA LEU A 155 2.37 -52.74 13.28
C LEU A 155 1.23 -51.71 13.25
N ALA A 156 0.43 -51.72 12.18
CA ALA A 156 -0.74 -50.86 12.03
C ALA A 156 -1.75 -51.11 13.15
N MET A 157 -2.06 -52.39 13.45
CA MET A 157 -2.99 -52.77 14.51
C MET A 157 -2.53 -52.29 15.88
N ILE A 158 -1.25 -52.46 16.22
CA ILE A 158 -0.72 -52.00 17.52
C ILE A 158 -0.77 -50.47 17.60
N ALA A 159 -0.35 -49.77 16.55
CA ALA A 159 -0.38 -48.30 16.52
C ALA A 159 -1.81 -47.74 16.56
N ALA A 160 -2.77 -48.38 15.88
CA ALA A 160 -4.17 -47.99 15.90
C ALA A 160 -4.85 -48.35 17.24
N ALA A 161 -4.46 -49.46 17.87
CA ALA A 161 -4.92 -49.81 19.21
C ALA A 161 -4.40 -48.82 20.26
N ALA A 162 -3.17 -48.33 20.11
CA ALA A 162 -2.64 -47.24 20.92
C ALA A 162 -3.47 -45.96 20.72
N MET A 163 -3.77 -45.58 19.48
CA MET A 163 -4.65 -44.44 19.16
C MET A 163 -6.08 -44.62 19.72
N ALA A 164 -6.63 -45.83 19.69
CA ALA A 164 -7.95 -46.16 20.23
C ALA A 164 -7.98 -46.13 21.76
N GLY A 165 -6.85 -46.37 22.42
CA GLY A 165 -6.74 -46.47 23.88
C GLY A 165 -7.06 -47.86 24.40
N VAL A 166 -6.55 -48.91 23.74
CA VAL A 166 -6.67 -50.30 24.22
C VAL A 166 -5.71 -50.53 25.39
N PRO A 167 -6.13 -51.24 26.47
CA PRO A 167 -5.28 -51.52 27.63
C PRO A 167 -3.90 -52.07 27.26
N LEU A 168 -2.90 -51.79 28.11
CA LEU A 168 -1.48 -52.13 27.95
C LEU A 168 -0.72 -51.35 26.86
N LEU A 169 -1.39 -50.45 26.13
CA LEU A 169 -0.75 -49.53 25.18
C LEU A 169 -0.70 -48.11 25.75
N ASN A 170 0.28 -47.33 25.28
CA ASN A 170 0.53 -45.98 25.79
C ASN A 170 -0.68 -45.04 25.70
N GLY A 171 -1.53 -45.16 24.67
CA GLY A 171 -2.71 -44.32 24.54
C GLY A 171 -3.84 -44.65 25.52
N PHE A 172 -3.89 -45.84 26.12
CA PHE A 172 -4.85 -46.16 27.19
C PHE A 172 -4.56 -45.32 28.43
N LEU A 173 -3.31 -45.34 28.91
CA LEU A 173 -2.86 -44.52 30.05
C LEU A 173 -3.20 -43.05 29.83
N SER A 174 -2.95 -42.56 28.62
CA SER A 174 -3.16 -41.15 28.31
C SER A 174 -4.63 -40.75 28.22
N LYS A 175 -5.51 -41.63 27.71
CA LYS A 175 -6.96 -41.40 27.72
C LYS A 175 -7.54 -41.53 29.11
N GLU A 176 -7.00 -42.41 29.93
CA GLU A 176 -7.48 -42.58 31.29
C GLU A 176 -7.15 -41.36 32.17
N MET A 177 -5.94 -40.81 32.04
CA MET A 177 -5.62 -39.52 32.64
C MET A 177 -6.56 -38.42 32.13
N PHE A 178 -6.89 -38.42 30.83
CA PHE A 178 -7.83 -37.45 30.27
C PHE A 178 -9.25 -37.57 30.83
N PHE A 179 -9.77 -38.79 31.01
CA PHE A 179 -11.06 -39.02 31.64
C PHE A 179 -11.06 -38.64 33.12
N THR A 180 -9.98 -38.95 33.82
CA THR A 180 -9.78 -38.56 35.23
C THR A 180 -9.84 -37.04 35.38
N GLU A 181 -9.10 -36.30 34.56
CA GLU A 181 -9.08 -34.83 34.62
C GLU A 181 -10.39 -34.20 34.16
N ALA A 182 -11.10 -34.83 33.21
CA ALA A 182 -12.43 -34.37 32.81
C ALA A 182 -13.46 -34.49 33.94
N VAL A 183 -13.40 -35.57 34.72
CA VAL A 183 -14.27 -35.82 35.88
C VAL A 183 -13.91 -34.92 37.06
N SER A 184 -12.62 -34.81 37.39
CA SER A 184 -12.16 -33.96 38.50
C SER A 184 -12.49 -32.48 38.25
N PHE A 185 -12.32 -32.02 37.00
CA PHE A 185 -12.67 -30.66 36.61
C PHE A 185 -14.19 -30.42 36.72
N SER A 186 -15.05 -31.38 36.41
CA SER A 186 -16.50 -31.16 36.44
C SER A 186 -17.16 -31.40 37.81
N ALA A 187 -16.47 -32.05 38.76
CA ALA A 187 -17.03 -32.47 40.05
C ALA A 187 -17.79 -31.36 40.79
N ASP A 188 -17.20 -30.18 40.94
CA ASP A 188 -17.77 -29.07 41.73
C ASP A 188 -18.58 -28.05 40.90
N ARG A 189 -18.86 -28.37 39.62
CA ARG A 189 -19.54 -27.44 38.70
C ARG A 189 -20.99 -27.85 38.47
N SER A 190 -21.85 -26.84 38.24
CA SER A 190 -23.29 -27.00 37.97
C SER A 190 -23.62 -27.86 36.74
N VAL A 191 -22.63 -28.15 35.88
CA VAL A 191 -22.76 -29.02 34.71
C VAL A 191 -21.87 -30.26 34.84
N SER A 192 -21.92 -30.91 36.02
CA SER A 192 -20.98 -31.97 36.45
C SER A 192 -20.83 -33.15 35.47
N TRP A 193 -21.85 -33.45 34.67
CA TRP A 193 -21.83 -34.61 33.76
C TRP A 193 -21.55 -34.29 32.29
N LEU A 194 -21.69 -33.02 31.86
CA LEU A 194 -21.62 -32.69 30.43
C LEU A 194 -20.22 -32.90 29.86
N ILE A 195 -19.18 -32.44 30.55
CA ILE A 195 -17.79 -32.59 30.09
C ILE A 195 -17.40 -34.07 30.00
N PRO A 196 -17.55 -34.90 31.06
CA PRO A 196 -17.31 -36.34 30.96
C PRO A 196 -18.10 -37.02 29.84
N LEU A 197 -19.37 -36.67 29.65
CA LEU A 197 -20.21 -37.23 28.57
C LEU A 197 -19.66 -36.90 27.19
N LEU A 198 -19.35 -35.63 26.91
CA LEU A 198 -18.80 -35.19 25.62
C LEU A 198 -17.42 -35.80 25.37
N VAL A 199 -16.58 -35.84 26.40
CA VAL A 199 -15.26 -36.46 26.33
C VAL A 199 -15.37 -37.96 26.01
N THR A 200 -16.30 -38.67 26.65
CA THR A 200 -16.59 -40.08 26.37
C THR A 200 -17.09 -40.27 24.94
N LEU A 201 -18.00 -39.40 24.46
CA LEU A 201 -18.51 -39.44 23.09
C LEU A 201 -17.39 -39.29 22.06
N GLY A 202 -16.47 -38.34 22.25
CA GLY A 202 -15.30 -38.23 21.37
C GLY A 202 -14.36 -39.43 21.48
N GLY A 203 -14.23 -40.02 22.68
CA GLY A 203 -13.53 -41.29 22.90
C GLY A 203 -14.13 -42.45 22.10
N MET A 204 -15.46 -42.59 22.13
CA MET A 204 -16.22 -43.58 21.36
C MET A 204 -15.98 -43.42 19.85
N MET A 205 -16.07 -42.19 19.35
CA MET A 205 -15.77 -41.88 17.94
C MET A 205 -14.31 -42.18 17.58
N SER A 206 -13.39 -41.94 18.52
CA SER A 206 -11.97 -42.27 18.37
C SER A 206 -11.71 -43.76 18.20
N VAL A 207 -12.39 -44.59 19.00
CA VAL A 207 -12.37 -46.04 18.83
C VAL A 207 -12.99 -46.41 17.48
N ALA A 208 -14.14 -45.84 17.11
CA ALA A 208 -14.84 -46.17 15.87
C ALA A 208 -14.00 -45.91 14.61
N TYR A 209 -13.34 -44.74 14.49
CA TYR A 209 -12.50 -44.49 13.31
C TYR A 209 -11.19 -45.29 13.34
N SER A 210 -10.66 -45.63 14.52
CA SER A 210 -9.44 -46.45 14.65
C SER A 210 -9.71 -47.89 14.22
N LEU A 211 -10.85 -48.44 14.66
CA LEU A 211 -11.34 -49.75 14.23
C LEU A 211 -11.65 -49.75 12.74
N ARG A 212 -12.26 -48.69 12.21
CA ARG A 212 -12.50 -48.52 10.78
C ARG A 212 -11.21 -48.55 9.97
N PHE A 213 -10.18 -47.81 10.40
CA PHE A 213 -8.86 -47.82 9.74
C PHE A 213 -8.30 -49.23 9.62
N ILE A 214 -8.39 -50.05 10.68
CA ILE A 214 -7.87 -51.42 10.66
C ILE A 214 -8.76 -52.38 9.88
N HIS A 215 -10.06 -52.39 10.19
CA HIS A 215 -10.98 -53.37 9.61
C HIS A 215 -11.16 -53.17 8.11
N ASP A 216 -11.42 -51.94 7.65
CA ASP A 216 -11.64 -51.67 6.22
C ASP A 216 -10.40 -52.07 5.41
N VAL A 217 -9.19 -51.69 5.87
CA VAL A 217 -7.92 -51.90 5.15
C VAL A 217 -7.44 -53.35 5.15
N PHE A 218 -7.50 -54.05 6.29
CA PHE A 218 -6.81 -55.34 6.45
C PHE A 218 -7.72 -56.57 6.38
N PHE A 219 -9.03 -56.45 6.64
CA PHE A 219 -9.93 -57.61 6.82
C PHE A 219 -11.16 -57.61 5.91
N ASN A 220 -11.71 -56.46 5.51
CA ASN A 220 -13.04 -56.30 4.92
C ASN A 220 -13.18 -56.83 3.46
N GLY A 221 -12.93 -58.11 3.22
CA GLY A 221 -12.98 -58.74 1.89
C GLY A 221 -11.63 -58.77 1.18
N GLU A 222 -11.63 -59.05 -0.12
CA GLU A 222 -10.44 -59.02 -0.98
C GLU A 222 -10.19 -57.60 -1.53
N PRO A 223 -8.92 -57.24 -1.85
CA PRO A 223 -8.61 -55.95 -2.44
C PRO A 223 -9.35 -55.71 -3.76
N VAL A 224 -9.86 -54.49 -3.97
CA VAL A 224 -10.69 -54.14 -5.14
C VAL A 224 -9.92 -53.23 -6.08
N ASP A 225 -9.61 -53.74 -7.27
CA ASP A 225 -8.98 -52.99 -8.37
C ASP A 225 -7.75 -52.19 -7.88
N LEU A 226 -6.74 -52.85 -7.31
CA LEU A 226 -5.54 -52.15 -6.86
C LEU A 226 -4.58 -51.89 -8.03
N PRO A 227 -4.03 -50.66 -8.18
CA PRO A 227 -3.04 -50.37 -9.22
C PRO A 227 -1.76 -51.20 -9.16
N LYS A 228 -1.41 -51.72 -7.98
CA LYS A 228 -0.25 -52.58 -7.75
C LYS A 228 -0.63 -53.80 -6.92
N THR A 229 0.07 -54.92 -7.15
CA THR A 229 -0.03 -56.10 -6.30
C THR A 229 0.66 -55.83 -4.97
N PRO A 230 -0.05 -55.86 -3.82
CA PRO A 230 0.55 -55.53 -2.54
C PRO A 230 1.57 -56.58 -2.10
N HIS A 231 2.67 -56.13 -1.50
CA HIS A 231 3.66 -56.98 -0.84
C HIS A 231 4.33 -56.21 0.31
N GLU A 232 5.01 -56.90 1.22
CA GLU A 232 5.75 -56.24 2.30
C GLU A 232 6.79 -55.24 1.75
N PRO A 233 6.96 -54.06 2.38
CA PRO A 233 7.85 -53.05 1.86
C PRO A 233 9.32 -53.40 2.14
N PRO A 234 10.26 -52.75 1.46
CA PRO A 234 11.69 -52.87 1.74
C PRO A 234 12.03 -52.57 3.21
N ARG A 235 13.08 -53.22 3.73
CA ARG A 235 13.46 -53.20 5.16
C ARG A 235 13.59 -51.78 5.74
N PHE A 236 14.19 -50.84 5.02
CA PHE A 236 14.39 -49.48 5.52
C PHE A 236 13.12 -48.64 5.60
N MET A 237 12.04 -49.04 4.91
CA MET A 237 10.75 -48.37 5.00
C MET A 237 10.00 -48.78 6.28
N LYS A 238 10.21 -50.02 6.78
CA LYS A 238 9.54 -50.55 7.98
C LYS A 238 10.27 -50.29 9.30
N ILE A 239 11.61 -50.24 9.32
CA ILE A 239 12.40 -50.04 10.56
C ILE A 239 11.91 -48.84 11.40
N PRO A 240 11.62 -47.64 10.82
CA PRO A 240 11.12 -46.52 11.62
C PRO A 240 9.76 -46.81 12.27
N VAL A 241 8.88 -47.56 11.58
CA VAL A 241 7.58 -47.97 12.11
C VAL A 241 7.77 -48.98 13.24
N ASP A 242 8.65 -49.98 13.05
CA ASP A 242 8.99 -50.97 14.07
C ASP A 242 9.43 -50.31 15.36
N LEU A 243 10.37 -49.37 15.26
CA LEU A 243 10.90 -48.64 16.40
C LEU A 243 9.80 -47.89 17.16
N LEU A 244 8.95 -47.14 16.44
CA LEU A 244 7.88 -46.37 17.06
C LEU A 244 6.80 -47.25 17.70
N VAL A 245 6.47 -48.39 17.09
CA VAL A 245 5.52 -49.35 17.66
C VAL A 245 6.08 -50.02 18.90
N VAL A 246 7.38 -50.38 18.91
CA VAL A 246 8.06 -50.87 20.10
C VAL A 246 8.03 -49.82 21.21
N VAL A 247 8.22 -48.54 20.91
CA VAL A 247 8.08 -47.46 21.89
C VAL A 247 6.63 -47.36 22.41
N CYS A 248 5.61 -47.48 21.55
CA CYS A 248 4.21 -47.53 22.00
C CYS A 248 3.93 -48.65 23.02
N LEU A 249 4.50 -49.84 22.80
CA LEU A 249 4.39 -50.98 23.72
C LEU A 249 5.20 -50.74 25.00
N ALA A 250 6.46 -50.31 24.88
CA ALA A 250 7.35 -50.07 26.01
C ALA A 250 6.79 -49.01 26.96
N VAL A 251 6.22 -47.92 26.42
CA VAL A 251 5.54 -46.89 27.22
C VAL A 251 4.24 -47.41 27.81
N GLY A 252 3.51 -48.27 27.10
CA GLY A 252 2.30 -48.90 27.62
C GLY A 252 2.57 -49.79 28.82
N ILE A 253 3.61 -50.63 28.76
CA ILE A 253 3.92 -51.65 29.78
C ILE A 253 4.78 -51.06 30.93
N PHE A 254 5.75 -50.20 30.61
CA PHE A 254 6.70 -49.64 31.59
C PHE A 254 6.73 -48.09 31.54
N PRO A 255 5.59 -47.39 31.72
CA PRO A 255 5.51 -45.94 31.55
C PRO A 255 6.44 -45.16 32.49
N ALA A 256 6.56 -45.59 33.75
CA ALA A 256 7.38 -44.94 34.76
C ALA A 256 8.88 -44.95 34.42
N ILE A 257 9.37 -46.01 33.78
CA ILE A 257 10.79 -46.17 33.41
C ILE A 257 11.08 -45.41 32.12
N ILE A 258 10.22 -45.57 31.10
CA ILE A 258 10.51 -45.06 29.75
C ILE A 258 10.23 -43.56 29.64
N VAL A 259 9.08 -43.09 30.14
CA VAL A 259 8.64 -41.70 29.96
C VAL A 259 8.72 -40.89 31.25
N GLY A 260 8.69 -41.53 32.42
CA GLY A 260 8.71 -40.86 33.73
C GLY A 260 9.74 -39.74 33.87
N PRO A 261 11.05 -39.98 33.61
CA PRO A 261 12.09 -38.96 33.73
C PRO A 261 11.89 -37.77 32.78
N ILE A 262 11.55 -38.04 31.51
CA ILE A 262 11.34 -37.00 30.49
C ILE A 262 10.08 -36.19 30.81
N LEU A 263 9.01 -36.86 31.25
CA LEU A 263 7.76 -36.22 31.66
C LEU A 263 7.98 -35.31 32.86
N TYR A 264 8.75 -35.75 33.86
CA TYR A 264 9.05 -34.95 35.05
C TYR A 264 9.76 -33.64 34.67
N VAL A 265 10.80 -33.72 33.84
CA VAL A 265 11.53 -32.54 33.35
C VAL A 265 10.63 -31.62 32.53
N ALA A 266 9.84 -32.18 31.61
CA ALA A 266 8.93 -31.40 30.79
C ALA A 266 7.88 -30.68 31.63
N VAL A 267 7.22 -31.38 32.56
CA VAL A 267 6.20 -30.81 33.44
C VAL A 267 6.78 -29.73 34.35
N THR A 268 7.98 -29.95 34.90
CA THR A 268 8.69 -28.93 35.69
C THR A 268 8.87 -27.64 34.88
N GLY A 269 9.23 -27.77 33.59
CA GLY A 269 9.33 -26.63 32.68
C GLY A 269 7.99 -25.97 32.35
N VAL A 270 6.91 -26.74 32.20
CA VAL A 270 5.56 -26.23 31.94
C VAL A 270 4.98 -25.50 33.14
N LEU A 271 5.13 -26.05 34.34
CA LEU A 271 4.57 -25.49 35.57
C LEU A 271 5.47 -24.41 36.21
N GLN A 272 6.76 -24.37 35.84
CA GLN A 272 7.79 -23.54 36.47
C GLN A 272 7.86 -23.75 38.01
N GLY A 273 7.66 -24.99 38.43
CA GLY A 273 7.62 -25.38 39.84
C GLY A 273 7.71 -26.89 39.99
N THR A 274 7.65 -27.36 41.24
CA THR A 274 7.66 -28.79 41.54
C THR A 274 6.40 -29.46 40.95
N PRO A 275 6.54 -30.50 40.12
CA PRO A 275 5.40 -31.25 39.62
C PRO A 275 4.53 -31.79 40.76
N PRO A 276 3.19 -31.78 40.63
CA PRO A 276 2.31 -32.42 41.60
C PRO A 276 2.59 -33.93 41.66
N GLU A 277 2.18 -34.59 42.75
CA GLU A 277 2.21 -36.05 42.77
C GLU A 277 1.25 -36.61 41.71
N TYR A 278 1.79 -37.39 40.78
CA TYR A 278 1.02 -38.11 39.75
C TYR A 278 1.48 -39.56 39.69
N SER A 279 0.55 -40.47 39.38
CA SER A 279 0.86 -41.88 39.24
C SER A 279 0.75 -42.34 37.79
N LEU A 280 1.77 -43.09 37.34
CA LEU A 280 1.79 -43.74 36.03
C LEU A 280 1.43 -45.23 36.13
N HIS A 281 0.61 -45.59 37.11
CA HIS A 281 0.17 -46.98 37.27
C HIS A 281 -0.70 -47.41 36.07
N LEU A 282 -0.55 -48.68 35.68
CA LEU A 282 -1.39 -49.32 34.65
C LEU A 282 -2.83 -49.54 35.10
N TRP A 283 -3.03 -49.63 36.42
CA TRP A 283 -4.29 -49.99 37.03
C TRP A 283 -4.52 -49.14 38.27
N HIS A 284 -5.58 -48.33 38.25
CA HIS A 284 -5.97 -47.44 39.35
C HIS A 284 -7.18 -47.97 40.14
N GLY A 285 -7.58 -49.23 39.92
CA GLY A 285 -8.78 -49.83 40.49
C GLY A 285 -10.04 -49.60 39.65
N PHE A 286 -11.18 -50.05 40.15
CA PHE A 286 -12.47 -49.84 39.50
C PHE A 286 -12.99 -48.42 39.82
N ASN A 287 -12.80 -47.48 38.90
CA ASN A 287 -13.15 -46.07 39.03
C ASN A 287 -14.06 -45.61 37.86
N LEU A 288 -14.64 -44.41 37.96
CA LEU A 288 -15.48 -43.85 36.89
C LEU A 288 -14.74 -43.67 35.55
N PRO A 289 -13.50 -43.16 35.52
CA PRO A 289 -12.73 -43.05 34.28
C PRO A 289 -12.46 -44.39 33.54
N LEU A 290 -12.25 -45.50 34.27
CA LEU A 290 -12.18 -46.85 33.69
C LEU A 290 -13.52 -47.28 33.09
N VAL A 291 -14.65 -46.99 33.76
CA VAL A 291 -15.99 -47.24 33.20
C VAL A 291 -16.20 -46.44 31.92
N MET A 292 -15.80 -45.17 31.88
CA MET A 292 -15.83 -44.35 30.66
C MET A 292 -14.99 -44.96 29.54
N SER A 293 -13.80 -45.50 29.86
CA SER A 293 -12.94 -46.21 28.90
C SER A 293 -13.59 -47.48 28.34
N ILE A 294 -14.23 -48.29 29.19
CA ILE A 294 -14.97 -49.49 28.78
C ILE A 294 -16.14 -49.11 27.88
N ILE A 295 -16.91 -48.08 28.25
CA ILE A 295 -18.01 -47.55 27.44
C ILE A 295 -17.48 -47.04 26.10
N ALA A 296 -16.35 -46.31 26.08
CA ALA A 296 -15.75 -45.80 24.85
C ALA A 296 -15.36 -46.94 23.90
N LEU A 297 -14.76 -48.02 24.41
CA LEU A 297 -14.39 -49.20 23.64
C LEU A 297 -15.64 -49.95 23.11
N ALA A 298 -16.60 -50.26 23.98
CA ALA A 298 -17.80 -51.00 23.62
C ALA A 298 -18.69 -50.21 22.65
N ALA A 299 -19.05 -48.98 23.01
CA ALA A 299 -19.94 -48.15 22.20
C ALA A 299 -19.26 -47.67 20.91
N GLY A 300 -17.95 -47.41 20.90
CA GLY A 300 -17.20 -47.13 19.67
C GLY A 300 -17.21 -48.31 18.69
N THR A 301 -17.08 -49.53 19.20
CA THR A 301 -17.21 -50.76 18.41
C THR A 301 -18.62 -50.90 17.82
N ILE A 302 -19.65 -50.64 18.64
CA ILE A 302 -21.06 -50.64 18.18
C ILE A 302 -21.29 -49.58 17.10
N ILE A 303 -20.81 -48.34 17.29
CA ILE A 303 -20.91 -47.25 16.31
C ILE A 303 -20.30 -47.67 14.97
N TYR A 304 -19.15 -48.34 15.00
CA TYR A 304 -18.50 -48.83 13.79
C TYR A 304 -19.35 -49.87 13.04
N PHE A 305 -19.91 -50.87 13.73
CA PHE A 305 -20.78 -51.87 13.08
C PHE A 305 -22.11 -51.28 12.61
N LEU A 306 -22.64 -50.27 13.32
CA LEU A 306 -23.87 -49.56 12.98
C LEU A 306 -23.63 -48.27 12.15
N ARG A 307 -22.50 -48.16 11.45
CA ARG A 307 -22.08 -46.92 10.77
C ARG A 307 -22.94 -46.52 9.57
N LYS A 308 -23.59 -47.46 8.87
CA LYS A 308 -24.36 -47.19 7.63
C LYS A 308 -25.37 -46.03 7.75
N PRO A 309 -26.29 -46.00 8.74
CA PRO A 309 -27.20 -44.87 8.93
C PRO A 309 -26.48 -43.56 9.26
N LEU A 310 -25.36 -43.61 9.99
CA LEU A 310 -24.58 -42.42 10.33
C LEU A 310 -23.96 -41.77 9.09
N PHE A 311 -23.48 -42.56 8.13
CA PHE A 311 -22.98 -42.04 6.84
C PHE A 311 -24.08 -41.35 6.05
N ALA A 312 -25.27 -41.96 5.96
CA ALA A 312 -26.42 -41.35 5.28
C ALA A 312 -26.87 -40.03 5.94
N LEU A 313 -26.78 -39.93 7.27
CA LEU A 313 -27.06 -38.69 7.99
C LEU A 313 -25.97 -37.63 7.74
N HIS A 314 -24.70 -38.03 7.74
CA HIS A 314 -23.56 -37.15 7.47
C HIS A 314 -23.68 -36.50 6.10
N ASP A 315 -23.95 -37.28 5.06
CA ASP A 315 -24.07 -36.80 3.67
C ASP A 315 -25.22 -35.81 3.47
N ARG A 316 -26.29 -35.92 4.27
CA ARG A 316 -27.44 -35.00 4.25
C ARG A 316 -27.21 -33.73 5.06
N GLY A 317 -26.45 -33.81 6.15
CA GLY A 317 -26.24 -32.72 7.10
C GLY A 317 -24.82 -32.16 7.09
N LEU A 318 -24.05 -32.51 8.12
CA LEU A 318 -22.73 -31.92 8.43
C LEU A 318 -21.66 -32.14 7.36
N GLY A 319 -21.81 -33.12 6.47
CA GLY A 319 -20.88 -33.36 5.35
C GLY A 319 -20.82 -32.22 4.32
N ARG A 320 -21.84 -31.36 4.30
CA ARG A 320 -21.89 -30.16 3.43
C ARG A 320 -21.17 -28.95 4.01
N LEU A 321 -20.82 -28.97 5.30
CA LEU A 321 -20.13 -27.86 5.96
C LEU A 321 -18.63 -27.96 5.71
N ASP A 322 -18.12 -27.13 4.79
CA ASP A 322 -16.70 -26.96 4.57
C ASP A 322 -16.21 -25.69 5.27
N ALA A 323 -15.34 -25.86 6.27
CA ALA A 323 -14.74 -24.77 7.04
C ALA A 323 -13.87 -23.84 6.18
N ARG A 324 -13.49 -24.22 4.96
CA ARG A 324 -12.79 -23.36 3.98
C ARG A 324 -13.70 -22.27 3.38
N VAL A 325 -14.99 -22.55 3.21
CA VAL A 325 -15.96 -21.61 2.62
C VAL A 325 -16.04 -20.28 3.37
N PRO A 326 -16.23 -20.25 4.71
CA PRO A 326 -16.25 -18.98 5.44
C PRO A 326 -14.91 -18.24 5.35
N PHE A 327 -13.78 -18.94 5.39
CA PHE A 327 -12.46 -18.32 5.23
C PHE A 327 -12.31 -17.63 3.86
N ASN A 328 -12.63 -18.35 2.78
CA ASN A 328 -12.57 -17.79 1.42
C ASN A 328 -13.54 -16.61 1.24
N ARG A 329 -14.72 -16.65 1.88
CA ARG A 329 -15.69 -15.55 1.84
C ARG A 329 -15.14 -14.30 2.54
N VAL A 330 -14.45 -14.44 3.68
CA VAL A 330 -13.80 -13.32 4.37
C VAL A 330 -12.68 -12.72 3.50
N ILE A 331 -11.81 -13.56 2.94
CA ILE A 331 -10.72 -13.10 2.06
C ILE A 331 -11.27 -12.42 0.79
N GLY A 332 -12.28 -13.01 0.15
CA GLY A 332 -12.94 -12.41 -1.00
C GLY A 332 -13.63 -11.09 -0.66
N GLY A 333 -14.23 -10.97 0.53
CA GLY A 333 -14.80 -9.73 1.03
C GLY A 333 -13.76 -8.63 1.25
N LEU A 334 -12.58 -8.98 1.76
CA LEU A 334 -11.47 -8.05 1.91
C LEU A 334 -10.96 -7.53 0.56
N PHE A 335 -10.80 -8.42 -0.43
CA PHE A 335 -10.42 -8.00 -1.78
C PHE A 335 -11.49 -7.15 -2.46
N GLY A 336 -12.77 -7.52 -2.30
CA GLY A 336 -13.88 -6.71 -2.78
C GLY A 336 -13.91 -5.32 -2.16
N LEU A 337 -13.70 -5.22 -0.84
CA LEU A 337 -13.58 -3.95 -0.14
C LEU A 337 -12.41 -3.12 -0.66
N SER A 338 -11.24 -3.74 -0.85
CA SER A 338 -10.05 -3.06 -1.40
C SER A 338 -10.34 -2.49 -2.79
N ALA A 339 -10.96 -3.27 -3.68
CA ALA A 339 -11.34 -2.81 -5.01
C ALA A 339 -12.32 -1.62 -4.94
N ILE A 340 -13.34 -1.70 -4.09
CA ILE A 340 -14.31 -0.60 -3.89
C ILE A 340 -13.62 0.67 -3.41
N VAL A 341 -12.65 0.56 -2.49
CA VAL A 341 -11.90 1.72 -2.00
C VAL A 341 -11.05 2.31 -3.12
N THR A 342 -10.29 1.49 -3.84
CA THR A 342 -9.45 1.93 -4.96
C THR A 342 -10.27 2.61 -6.05
N ASP A 343 -11.34 1.98 -6.54
CA ASP A 343 -12.19 2.52 -7.62
C ASP A 343 -12.90 3.84 -7.23
N ARG A 344 -13.13 4.05 -5.92
CA ARG A 344 -13.71 5.30 -5.42
C ARG A 344 -12.71 6.43 -5.34
N PHE A 345 -11.47 6.16 -4.96
CA PHE A 345 -10.42 7.18 -4.80
C PHE A 345 -9.68 7.46 -6.11
N ASP A 346 -9.26 6.43 -6.83
CA ASP A 346 -8.47 6.55 -8.05
C ASP A 346 -9.34 6.38 -9.30
N LYS A 347 -9.90 7.50 -9.76
CA LYS A 347 -10.70 7.57 -10.99
C LYS A 347 -9.91 7.98 -12.23
N GLY A 348 -8.59 8.12 -12.12
CA GLY A 348 -7.74 8.65 -13.19
C GLY A 348 -8.12 10.08 -13.65
N SER A 349 -8.85 10.85 -12.83
CA SER A 349 -9.37 12.17 -13.19
C SER A 349 -8.71 13.26 -12.34
N LEU A 350 -8.07 14.23 -13.01
CA LEU A 350 -7.46 15.39 -12.36
C LEU A 350 -8.46 16.18 -11.52
N GLN A 351 -9.70 16.34 -12.00
CA GLN A 351 -10.76 17.02 -11.25
C GLN A 351 -11.11 16.30 -9.95
N HIS A 352 -11.11 14.96 -9.97
CA HIS A 352 -11.38 14.17 -8.77
C HIS A 352 -10.22 14.25 -7.77
N ALA A 353 -8.98 14.17 -8.27
CA ALA A 353 -7.78 14.36 -7.45
C ALA A 353 -7.74 15.76 -6.81
N ALA A 354 -8.03 16.81 -7.59
CA ALA A 354 -8.10 18.18 -7.10
C ALA A 354 -9.20 18.35 -6.03
N ALA A 355 -10.38 17.74 -6.23
CA ALA A 355 -11.44 17.77 -5.23
C ALA A 355 -11.03 17.11 -3.91
N TRP A 356 -10.28 16.00 -3.96
CA TRP A 356 -9.71 15.37 -2.77
C TRP A 356 -8.67 16.26 -2.10
N ILE A 357 -7.72 16.81 -2.86
CA ILE A 357 -6.68 17.68 -2.32
C ILE A 357 -7.29 18.90 -1.63
N ILE A 358 -8.20 19.60 -2.30
CA ILE A 358 -8.89 20.78 -1.75
C ILE A 358 -9.74 20.40 -0.54
N GLY A 359 -10.50 19.30 -0.63
CA GLY A 359 -11.31 18.81 0.48
C GLY A 359 -10.48 18.46 1.71
N THR A 360 -9.36 17.75 1.52
CA THR A 360 -8.44 17.40 2.60
C THR A 360 -7.74 18.63 3.16
N ALA A 361 -7.30 19.58 2.34
CA ALA A 361 -6.70 20.83 2.80
C ALA A 361 -7.68 21.65 3.65
N LEU A 362 -8.96 21.70 3.26
CA LEU A 362 -10.02 22.35 4.04
C LEU A 362 -10.25 21.65 5.39
N VAL A 363 -10.37 20.33 5.40
CA VAL A 363 -10.54 19.56 6.64
C VAL A 363 -9.32 19.72 7.56
N ALA A 364 -8.11 19.60 7.02
CA ALA A 364 -6.87 19.73 7.80
C ALA A 364 -6.68 21.16 8.33
N GLY A 365 -6.93 22.18 7.50
CA GLY A 365 -6.82 23.58 7.90
C GLY A 365 -7.85 23.97 8.96
N THR A 366 -9.11 23.57 8.79
CA THR A 366 -10.16 23.82 9.78
C THR A 366 -9.90 23.06 11.08
N TYR A 367 -9.53 21.79 11.01
CA TYR A 367 -9.17 20.99 12.19
C TYR A 367 -7.98 21.60 12.94
N GLY A 368 -6.92 21.98 12.23
CA GLY A 368 -5.74 22.63 12.82
C GLY A 368 -6.09 23.95 13.51
N PHE A 369 -6.92 24.77 12.88
CA PHE A 369 -7.41 26.02 13.46
C PHE A 369 -8.19 25.79 14.76
N PHE A 370 -9.15 24.85 14.75
CA PHE A 370 -9.96 24.55 15.94
C PHE A 370 -9.13 23.97 17.10
N ILE A 371 -8.08 23.19 16.82
CA ILE A 371 -7.19 22.68 17.87
C ILE A 371 -6.41 23.81 18.54
N MET A 372 -5.92 24.79 17.78
CA MET A 372 -5.10 25.86 18.32
C MET A 372 -5.88 26.83 19.22
N GLY A 373 -7.21 26.88 19.09
CA GLY A 373 -8.07 27.69 19.95
C GLY A 373 -7.83 29.20 19.88
N GLN A 374 -7.18 29.68 18.82
CA GLN A 374 -6.83 31.09 18.63
C GLN A 374 -7.99 31.87 17.99
N PRO A 375 -8.10 33.19 18.26
CA PRO A 375 -9.02 34.06 17.54
C PRO A 375 -8.76 34.01 16.03
N LEU A 376 -9.81 34.11 15.22
CA LEU A 376 -9.69 34.05 13.75
C LEU A 376 -8.90 35.25 13.20
N LEU A 377 -9.21 36.45 13.68
CA LEU A 377 -8.53 37.70 13.33
C LEU A 377 -7.67 38.19 14.50
N GLY A 378 -6.59 38.91 14.20
CA GLY A 378 -5.81 39.66 15.17
C GLY A 378 -6.29 41.11 15.33
N ASP A 379 -5.54 41.88 16.11
CA ASP A 379 -5.92 43.22 16.56
C ASP A 379 -5.30 44.36 15.74
N ARG A 380 -4.61 44.06 14.64
CA ARG A 380 -3.95 45.08 13.81
C ARG A 380 -4.97 45.96 13.09
N GLU A 381 -4.75 47.27 13.15
CA GLU A 381 -5.58 48.25 12.43
C GLU A 381 -5.42 48.10 10.92
N MET A 382 -6.54 48.00 10.21
CA MET A 382 -6.57 47.81 8.77
C MET A 382 -6.43 49.14 8.03
N LEU A 383 -5.78 49.10 6.86
CA LEU A 383 -5.65 50.27 6.00
C LEU A 383 -7.03 50.76 5.53
N PRO A 384 -7.25 52.09 5.45
CA PRO A 384 -8.50 52.65 4.97
C PRO A 384 -8.72 52.31 3.49
N MET A 385 -9.97 52.02 3.13
CA MET A 385 -10.34 51.67 1.76
C MET A 385 -10.50 52.93 0.90
N ASP A 386 -9.59 53.14 -0.04
CA ASP A 386 -9.71 54.21 -1.03
C ASP A 386 -10.56 53.81 -2.24
N ALA A 387 -11.13 54.81 -2.93
CA ALA A 387 -12.00 54.58 -4.09
C ALA A 387 -11.32 53.82 -5.24
N VAL A 388 -10.01 54.01 -5.45
CA VAL A 388 -9.27 53.32 -6.52
C VAL A 388 -9.10 51.84 -6.18
N SER A 389 -8.80 51.50 -4.91
CA SER A 389 -8.77 50.09 -4.44
C SER A 389 -10.12 49.41 -4.63
N ILE A 390 -11.21 50.10 -4.27
CA ILE A 390 -12.56 49.56 -4.39
C ILE A 390 -12.91 49.27 -5.85
N VAL A 391 -12.66 50.22 -6.75
CA VAL A 391 -12.92 50.05 -8.19
C VAL A 391 -12.06 48.92 -8.76
N ALA A 392 -10.77 48.86 -8.44
CA ALA A 392 -9.88 47.79 -8.88
C ALA A 392 -10.32 46.41 -8.37
N ALA A 393 -10.73 46.31 -7.10
CA ALA A 393 -11.23 45.07 -6.51
C ALA A 393 -12.54 44.61 -7.15
N ILE A 394 -13.50 45.53 -7.37
CA ILE A 394 -14.76 45.23 -8.06
C ILE A 394 -14.47 44.77 -9.49
N ALA A 395 -13.59 45.47 -10.21
CA ALA A 395 -13.19 45.08 -11.56
C ALA A 395 -12.54 43.68 -11.59
N LEU A 396 -11.69 43.37 -10.61
CA LEU A 396 -11.05 42.06 -10.47
C LEU A 396 -12.08 40.95 -10.22
N VAL A 397 -13.03 41.19 -9.31
CA VAL A 397 -14.12 40.25 -9.00
C VAL A 397 -14.98 40.00 -10.24
N ILE A 398 -15.36 41.07 -10.96
CA ILE A 398 -16.13 40.95 -12.19
C ILE A 398 -15.34 40.17 -13.25
N ALA A 399 -14.07 40.49 -13.48
CA ALA A 399 -13.24 39.81 -14.47
C ALA A 399 -13.05 38.31 -14.13
N ALA A 400 -12.85 37.98 -12.85
CA ALA A 400 -12.77 36.60 -12.38
C ALA A 400 -14.09 35.85 -12.57
N LEU A 401 -15.22 36.45 -12.21
CA LEU A 401 -16.56 35.86 -12.42
C LEU A 401 -16.85 35.65 -13.89
N VAL A 402 -16.57 36.63 -14.74
CA VAL A 402 -16.71 36.52 -16.21
C VAL A 402 -15.86 35.37 -16.73
N THR A 403 -14.62 35.23 -16.29
CA THR A 403 -13.73 34.13 -16.69
C THR A 403 -14.34 32.76 -16.38
N VAL A 404 -14.93 32.58 -15.18
CA VAL A 404 -15.58 31.34 -14.75
C VAL A 404 -16.90 31.08 -15.48
N LEU A 405 -17.76 32.10 -15.58
CA LEU A 405 -19.08 31.98 -16.21
C LEU A 405 -18.96 31.71 -17.71
N LEU A 406 -17.96 32.33 -18.36
CA LEU A 406 -17.69 32.19 -19.79
C LEU A 406 -16.60 31.16 -20.09
N HIS A 407 -16.15 30.33 -19.14
CA HIS A 407 -15.06 29.34 -19.32
C HIS A 407 -15.20 28.44 -20.56
N ARG A 408 -16.43 28.26 -21.05
CA ARG A 408 -16.71 27.48 -22.26
C ARG A 408 -16.29 28.20 -23.54
N GLN A 409 -16.19 29.52 -23.53
CA GLN A 409 -15.73 30.37 -24.62
C GLN A 409 -14.25 30.71 -24.40
N ARG A 410 -13.36 29.85 -24.86
CA ARG A 410 -11.94 29.87 -24.47
C ARG A 410 -11.24 31.19 -24.77
N LEU A 411 -11.50 31.78 -25.94
CA LEU A 411 -10.94 33.08 -26.32
C LEU A 411 -11.41 34.20 -25.38
N VAL A 412 -12.70 34.24 -25.06
CA VAL A 412 -13.28 35.27 -24.18
C VAL A 412 -12.74 35.13 -22.76
N SER A 413 -12.62 33.90 -22.25
CA SER A 413 -12.00 33.63 -20.95
C SER A 413 -10.53 34.02 -20.92
N LEU A 414 -9.78 33.79 -22.00
CA LEU A 414 -8.38 34.20 -22.08
C LEU A 414 -8.23 35.73 -22.07
N VAL A 415 -9.11 36.44 -22.79
CA VAL A 415 -9.14 37.92 -22.75
C VAL A 415 -9.50 38.43 -21.35
N ALA A 416 -10.49 37.81 -20.70
CA ALA A 416 -10.88 38.17 -19.33
C ALA A 416 -9.74 37.90 -18.33
N LEU A 417 -8.96 36.82 -18.52
CA LEU A 417 -7.76 36.54 -17.73
C LEU A 417 -6.68 37.62 -17.92
N GLY A 418 -6.50 38.14 -19.14
CA GLY A 418 -5.60 39.28 -19.38
C GLY A 418 -6.02 40.55 -18.63
N VAL A 419 -7.32 40.80 -18.50
CA VAL A 419 -7.84 41.90 -17.66
C VAL A 419 -7.50 41.67 -16.18
N VAL A 420 -7.62 40.43 -15.69
CA VAL A 420 -7.18 40.06 -14.33
C VAL A 420 -5.69 40.37 -14.14
N GLY A 421 -4.83 39.92 -15.06
CA GLY A 421 -3.39 40.18 -15.02
C GLY A 421 -3.05 41.68 -15.02
N LEU A 422 -3.75 42.48 -15.82
CA LEU A 422 -3.57 43.94 -15.85
C LEU A 422 -3.95 44.59 -14.52
N ILE A 423 -5.08 44.22 -13.92
CA ILE A 423 -5.51 44.76 -12.63
C ILE A 423 -4.51 44.38 -11.52
N VAL A 424 -3.98 43.16 -11.55
CA VAL A 424 -2.94 42.70 -10.62
C VAL A 424 -1.66 43.52 -10.78
N ALA A 425 -1.21 43.78 -12.02
CA ALA A 425 -0.05 44.63 -12.29
C ALA A 425 -0.23 46.08 -11.79
N LEU A 426 -1.43 46.66 -11.98
CA LEU A 426 -1.78 47.96 -11.42
C LEU A 426 -1.80 47.93 -9.88
N GLY A 427 -2.23 46.82 -9.29
CA GLY A 427 -2.14 46.56 -7.85
C GLY A 427 -0.68 46.61 -7.36
N PHE A 428 0.23 45.90 -8.02
CA PHE A 428 1.66 45.96 -7.70
C PHE A 428 2.24 47.37 -7.82
N ALA A 429 1.90 48.09 -8.89
CA ALA A 429 2.33 49.48 -9.05
C ALA A 429 1.83 50.38 -7.92
N LYS A 430 0.57 50.22 -7.50
CA LYS A 430 -0.02 50.96 -6.38
C LYS A 430 0.66 50.67 -5.05
N PHE A 431 1.00 49.40 -4.78
CA PHE A 431 1.72 48.99 -3.58
C PHE A 431 3.25 49.19 -3.70
N SER A 432 3.70 50.07 -4.61
CA SER A 432 5.11 50.44 -4.78
C SER A 432 6.03 49.25 -5.12
N ALA A 433 5.52 48.27 -5.87
CA ALA A 433 6.26 47.13 -6.39
C ALA A 433 6.42 47.20 -7.93
N PRO A 434 7.20 48.17 -8.46
CA PRO A 434 7.31 48.40 -9.90
C PRO A 434 7.97 47.24 -10.66
N ASP A 435 8.94 46.54 -10.06
CA ASP A 435 9.57 45.36 -10.68
C ASP A 435 8.58 44.21 -10.90
N LEU A 436 7.73 43.95 -9.90
CA LEU A 436 6.65 42.97 -10.02
C LEU A 436 5.62 43.39 -11.06
N ALA A 437 5.27 44.68 -11.12
CA ALA A 437 4.34 45.18 -12.13
C ALA A 437 4.86 44.98 -13.57
N LEU A 438 6.12 45.33 -13.82
CA LEU A 438 6.78 45.14 -15.13
C LEU A 438 6.90 43.66 -15.49
N THR A 439 7.25 42.83 -14.52
CA THR A 439 7.33 41.38 -14.69
C THR A 439 5.97 40.80 -15.04
N GLN A 440 4.93 41.12 -14.25
CA GLN A 440 3.57 40.63 -14.46
C GLN A 440 3.05 41.00 -15.86
N LEU A 441 3.22 42.25 -16.29
CA LEU A 441 2.81 42.69 -17.63
C LEU A 441 3.52 41.91 -18.73
N SER A 442 4.83 41.70 -18.59
CA SER A 442 5.63 41.00 -19.59
C SER A 442 5.28 39.51 -19.66
N VAL A 443 5.13 38.85 -18.50
CA VAL A 443 4.72 37.44 -18.41
C VAL A 443 3.32 37.24 -18.96
N GLU A 444 2.38 38.16 -18.68
CA GLU A 444 1.01 38.09 -19.17
C GLU A 444 0.97 38.09 -20.70
N VAL A 445 1.71 39.00 -21.34
CA VAL A 445 1.81 39.08 -22.80
C VAL A 445 2.37 37.78 -23.38
N VAL A 446 3.46 37.24 -22.82
CA VAL A 446 4.05 35.98 -23.28
C VAL A 446 3.05 34.83 -23.11
N THR A 447 2.43 34.72 -21.94
CA THR A 447 1.51 33.62 -21.60
C THR A 447 0.27 33.64 -22.48
N ILE A 448 -0.35 34.81 -22.69
CA ILE A 448 -1.50 34.95 -23.59
C ILE A 448 -1.14 34.53 -25.01
N VAL A 449 0.02 34.96 -25.54
CA VAL A 449 0.44 34.56 -26.88
C VAL A 449 0.63 33.05 -27.00
N LEU A 450 1.32 32.43 -26.03
CA LEU A 450 1.53 30.99 -26.02
C LEU A 450 0.20 30.22 -25.90
N LEU A 451 -0.73 30.68 -25.05
CA LEU A 451 -2.05 30.10 -24.91
C LEU A 451 -2.90 30.28 -26.18
N LEU A 452 -2.84 31.43 -26.85
CA LEU A 452 -3.52 31.65 -28.13
C LEU A 452 -3.04 30.67 -29.20
N LEU A 453 -1.73 30.44 -29.28
CA LEU A 453 -1.15 29.46 -30.20
C LEU A 453 -1.60 28.04 -29.89
N ALA A 454 -1.71 27.67 -28.61
CA ALA A 454 -2.23 26.37 -28.21
C ALA A 454 -3.75 26.24 -28.48
N LEU A 455 -4.53 27.29 -28.24
CA LEU A 455 -5.97 27.34 -28.47
C LEU A 455 -6.33 27.17 -29.94
N TYR A 456 -5.44 27.51 -30.88
CA TYR A 456 -5.63 27.28 -32.31
C TYR A 456 -5.93 25.80 -32.63
N PHE A 457 -5.31 24.86 -31.90
CA PHE A 457 -5.48 23.42 -32.13
C PHE A 457 -6.67 22.81 -31.40
N LEU A 458 -7.39 23.59 -30.60
CA LEU A 458 -8.44 23.09 -29.73
C LEU A 458 -9.83 23.62 -30.14
N PRO A 459 -10.91 22.88 -29.81
CA PRO A 459 -12.27 23.39 -29.98
C PRO A 459 -12.47 24.70 -29.20
N GLN A 460 -13.03 25.72 -29.84
CA GLN A 460 -13.27 27.02 -29.20
C GLN A 460 -14.40 27.00 -28.17
N LYS A 461 -15.28 26.00 -28.25
CA LYS A 461 -16.37 25.75 -27.29
C LYS A 461 -16.17 24.40 -26.61
N THR A 462 -16.18 24.39 -25.28
CA THR A 462 -16.14 23.15 -24.49
C THR A 462 -17.56 22.58 -24.32
N PRO A 463 -17.79 21.27 -24.54
CA PRO A 463 -19.10 20.64 -24.40
C PRO A 463 -19.59 20.62 -22.94
N ALA A 464 -20.91 20.49 -22.78
CA ALA A 464 -21.62 20.53 -21.50
C ALA A 464 -21.77 19.15 -20.86
N GLU A 465 -20.69 18.54 -20.37
CA GLU A 465 -20.70 17.14 -19.94
C GLU A 465 -20.97 16.92 -18.43
N SER A 466 -20.91 17.99 -17.63
CA SER A 466 -21.04 17.89 -16.17
C SER A 466 -22.50 17.91 -15.71
N GLY A 467 -22.89 16.90 -14.91
CA GLY A 467 -24.20 16.87 -14.25
C GLY A 467 -24.32 17.86 -13.08
N THR A 468 -25.56 18.21 -12.71
CA THR A 468 -25.88 19.25 -11.72
C THR A 468 -25.23 19.03 -10.35
N PHE A 469 -25.20 17.77 -9.86
CA PHE A 469 -24.58 17.45 -8.57
C PHE A 469 -23.06 17.69 -8.56
N ARG A 470 -22.39 17.42 -9.69
CA ARG A 470 -20.94 17.66 -9.81
C ARG A 470 -20.64 19.15 -9.76
N ILE A 471 -21.44 19.93 -10.49
CA ILE A 471 -21.32 21.38 -10.54
C ILE A 471 -21.56 21.98 -9.15
N SER A 472 -22.62 21.56 -8.44
CA SER A 472 -22.90 22.07 -7.09
C SER A 472 -21.80 21.73 -6.08
N ARG A 473 -21.26 20.50 -6.12
CA ARG A 473 -20.10 20.11 -5.31
C ARG A 473 -18.89 21.01 -5.57
N ASP A 474 -18.56 21.24 -6.83
CA ASP A 474 -17.37 22.01 -7.19
C ASP A 474 -17.54 23.50 -6.83
N TRP A 475 -18.74 24.05 -6.98
CA TRP A 475 -19.05 25.39 -6.45
C TRP A 475 -18.90 25.46 -4.94
N LEU A 476 -19.38 24.46 -4.20
CA LEU A 476 -19.23 24.41 -2.75
C LEU A 476 -17.76 24.31 -2.34
N LEU A 477 -16.99 23.41 -2.96
CA LEU A 477 -15.57 23.24 -2.67
C LEU A 477 -14.76 24.51 -3.01
N ALA A 478 -15.00 25.10 -4.18
CA ALA A 478 -14.34 26.35 -4.57
C ALA A 478 -14.71 27.52 -3.66
N GLY A 479 -16.00 27.63 -3.27
CA GLY A 479 -16.47 28.65 -2.34
C GLY A 479 -15.85 28.49 -0.95
N LEU A 480 -15.86 27.28 -0.40
CA LEU A 480 -15.23 26.98 0.90
C LEU A 480 -13.72 27.21 0.85
N ALA A 481 -13.03 26.78 -0.22
CA ALA A 481 -11.60 27.00 -0.40
C ALA A 481 -11.26 28.49 -0.52
N GLY A 482 -12.05 29.25 -1.28
CA GLY A 482 -11.88 30.69 -1.42
C GLY A 482 -12.08 31.42 -0.09
N VAL A 483 -13.17 31.12 0.63
CA VAL A 483 -13.42 31.68 1.97
C VAL A 483 -12.31 31.26 2.93
N GLY A 484 -11.88 29.99 2.92
CA GLY A 484 -10.79 29.50 3.75
C GLY A 484 -9.47 30.23 3.48
N ALA A 485 -9.13 30.46 2.20
CA ALA A 485 -7.95 31.22 1.81
C ALA A 485 -8.05 32.69 2.26
N VAL A 486 -9.21 33.33 2.14
CA VAL A 486 -9.45 34.69 2.65
C VAL A 486 -9.27 34.73 4.17
N LEU A 487 -9.89 33.81 4.90
CA LEU A 487 -9.80 33.75 6.35
C LEU A 487 -8.35 33.52 6.82
N LEU A 488 -7.62 32.61 6.17
CA LEU A 488 -6.21 32.35 6.47
C LEU A 488 -5.34 33.58 6.18
N THR A 489 -5.54 34.21 5.03
CA THR A 489 -4.80 35.42 4.64
C THR A 489 -5.09 36.56 5.62
N MET A 490 -6.35 36.75 6.00
CA MET A 490 -6.76 37.74 6.99
C MET A 490 -6.20 37.43 8.37
N ALA A 491 -6.15 36.16 8.77
CA ALA A 491 -5.53 35.75 10.03
C ALA A 491 -4.04 36.15 10.08
N VAL A 492 -3.32 36.04 8.97
CA VAL A 492 -1.91 36.47 8.90
C VAL A 492 -1.79 38.01 8.86
N LEU A 493 -2.55 38.68 8.00
CA LEU A 493 -2.42 40.13 7.77
C LEU A 493 -2.96 41.00 8.91
N SER A 494 -3.90 40.49 9.73
CA SER A 494 -4.46 41.19 10.90
C SER A 494 -3.57 41.11 12.15
N ARG A 495 -2.34 40.61 12.02
CA ARG A 495 -1.40 40.48 13.13
C ARG A 495 -0.10 41.23 12.84
N ASP A 496 0.54 41.67 13.91
CA ASP A 496 1.89 42.22 13.85
C ASP A 496 2.92 41.09 13.79
N TYR A 497 4.01 41.34 13.07
CA TYR A 497 5.15 40.46 12.95
C TYR A 497 6.42 41.31 12.82
N ASP A 498 7.55 40.78 13.27
CA ASP A 498 8.84 41.44 13.13
C ASP A 498 9.38 41.23 11.70
N PRO A 499 9.46 42.29 10.85
CA PRO A 499 9.92 42.13 9.48
C PRO A 499 11.45 42.09 9.42
N ILE A 500 11.98 41.44 8.39
CA ILE A 500 13.42 41.47 8.05
C ILE A 500 13.75 42.55 7.01
N SER A 501 12.80 43.41 6.66
CA SER A 501 12.95 44.46 5.64
C SER A 501 14.04 45.47 5.98
N ASP A 502 14.16 45.83 7.26
CA ASP A 502 15.08 46.88 7.72
C ASP A 502 16.54 46.51 7.43
N TYR A 503 16.86 45.22 7.56
CA TYR A 503 18.17 44.70 7.19
C TYR A 503 18.47 44.91 5.70
N PHE A 504 17.52 44.57 4.82
CA PHE A 504 17.73 44.72 3.37
C PHE A 504 17.79 46.19 2.95
N LEU A 505 16.95 47.06 3.52
CA LEU A 505 16.99 48.49 3.26
C LEU A 505 18.34 49.11 3.68
N ALA A 506 18.86 48.71 4.83
CA ALA A 506 20.14 49.20 5.34
C ALA A 506 21.35 48.67 4.55
N ASN A 507 21.27 47.43 4.04
CA ASN A 507 22.43 46.74 3.46
C ASN A 507 22.45 46.65 1.92
N SER A 508 21.39 47.06 1.20
CA SER A 508 21.36 46.92 -0.27
C SER A 508 22.46 47.71 -0.97
N VAL A 509 22.70 48.96 -0.57
CA VAL A 509 23.78 49.78 -1.14
C VAL A 509 25.16 49.41 -0.57
N PRO A 510 25.39 49.39 0.77
CA PRO A 510 26.74 49.14 1.29
C PRO A 510 27.19 47.67 1.13
N GLY A 511 26.25 46.71 1.08
CA GLY A 511 26.53 45.30 0.91
C GLY A 511 26.48 44.84 -0.55
N GLY A 512 25.45 45.22 -1.29
CA GLY A 512 25.20 44.72 -2.65
C GLY A 512 25.41 45.73 -3.79
N GLY A 513 25.80 46.98 -3.49
CA GLY A 513 26.10 48.03 -4.48
C GLY A 513 24.89 48.77 -5.05
N GLY A 514 23.70 48.15 -5.05
CA GLY A 514 22.54 48.68 -5.76
C GLY A 514 21.51 49.43 -4.92
N THR A 515 20.89 50.46 -5.49
CA THR A 515 19.73 51.15 -4.89
C THR A 515 18.41 50.42 -5.14
N ASN A 516 18.34 49.50 -6.12
CA ASN A 516 17.15 48.67 -6.30
C ASN A 516 17.18 47.47 -5.34
N VAL A 517 16.56 47.65 -4.18
CA VAL A 517 16.50 46.63 -3.11
C VAL A 517 15.95 45.30 -3.61
N VAL A 518 14.93 45.31 -4.49
CA VAL A 518 14.34 44.06 -5.01
C VAL A 518 15.34 43.32 -5.88
N ASN A 519 15.95 44.00 -6.85
CA ASN A 519 16.93 43.35 -7.73
C ASN A 519 18.15 42.87 -6.93
N VAL A 520 18.67 43.68 -6.01
CA VAL A 520 19.80 43.28 -5.13
C VAL A 520 19.43 42.05 -4.29
N ILE A 521 18.21 41.95 -3.77
CA ILE A 521 17.77 40.70 -3.11
C ILE A 521 17.82 39.52 -4.07
N LEU A 522 17.30 39.66 -5.28
CA LEU A 522 17.20 38.55 -6.24
C LEU A 522 18.56 38.10 -6.79
N VAL A 523 19.52 39.00 -6.99
CA VAL A 523 20.79 38.65 -7.65
C VAL A 523 21.97 38.52 -6.70
N ASP A 524 21.84 39.01 -5.46
CA ASP A 524 22.90 39.01 -4.44
C ASP A 524 22.45 38.26 -3.19
N PHE A 525 21.67 38.90 -2.29
CA PHE A 525 21.32 38.31 -0.99
C PHE A 525 20.64 36.94 -1.09
N ARG A 526 19.81 36.75 -2.11
CA ARG A 526 19.06 35.53 -2.41
C ARG A 526 19.26 35.10 -3.88
N GLY A 527 20.47 35.32 -4.42
CA GLY A 527 20.87 34.85 -5.75
C GLY A 527 20.60 33.38 -6.02
N PHE A 528 20.64 32.55 -4.96
CA PHE A 528 20.38 31.12 -5.06
C PHE A 528 18.92 30.80 -5.44
N ASP A 529 17.95 31.59 -4.95
CA ASP A 529 16.53 31.41 -5.27
C ASP A 529 16.32 31.68 -6.77
N THR A 530 16.89 32.77 -7.29
CA THR A 530 16.83 33.12 -8.72
C THR A 530 17.57 32.11 -9.61
N LEU A 531 18.69 31.53 -9.16
CA LEU A 531 19.35 30.43 -9.87
C LEU A 531 18.41 29.21 -10.01
N GLY A 532 17.68 28.89 -8.94
CA GLY A 532 16.66 27.84 -8.94
C GLY A 532 15.51 28.13 -9.93
N GLU A 533 15.00 29.36 -9.92
CA GLU A 533 13.92 29.78 -10.81
C GLU A 533 14.30 29.67 -12.30
N ILE A 534 15.48 30.15 -12.69
CA ILE A 534 15.93 30.04 -14.09
C ILE A 534 16.19 28.58 -14.48
N ALA A 535 16.65 27.74 -13.56
CA ALA A 535 16.79 26.31 -13.80
C ALA A 535 15.41 25.65 -14.03
N VAL A 536 14.39 26.01 -13.24
CA VAL A 536 13.01 25.54 -13.44
C VAL A 536 12.48 26.00 -14.80
N LEU A 537 12.72 27.24 -15.20
CA LEU A 537 12.31 27.76 -16.51
C LEU A 537 12.99 27.01 -17.67
N ALA A 538 14.30 26.75 -17.55
CA ALA A 538 15.05 25.95 -18.51
C ALA A 538 14.49 24.53 -18.63
N ILE A 539 14.25 23.87 -17.49
CA ILE A 539 13.66 22.52 -17.45
C ILE A 539 12.26 22.52 -18.06
N ALA A 540 11.42 23.51 -17.77
CA ALA A 540 10.08 23.64 -18.36
C ALA A 540 10.15 23.77 -19.88
N ALA A 541 11.05 24.61 -20.40
CA ALA A 541 11.22 24.77 -21.84
C ALA A 541 11.74 23.50 -22.53
N LEU A 542 12.70 22.81 -21.93
CA LEU A 542 13.20 21.52 -22.43
C LEU A 542 12.14 20.42 -22.34
N GLY A 543 11.34 20.41 -21.28
CA GLY A 543 10.21 19.49 -21.12
C GLY A 543 9.13 19.71 -22.17
N ILE A 544 8.79 20.97 -22.46
CA ILE A 544 7.87 21.33 -23.56
C ILE A 544 8.46 20.87 -24.90
N PHE A 545 9.75 21.13 -25.14
CA PHE A 545 10.42 20.63 -26.35
C PHE A 545 10.28 19.11 -26.49
N ALA A 546 10.64 18.34 -25.45
CA ALA A 546 10.56 16.89 -25.47
C ALA A 546 9.12 16.36 -25.62
N MET A 547 8.12 17.01 -25.02
CA MET A 547 6.71 16.62 -25.16
C MET A 547 6.13 16.92 -26.54
N LEU A 548 6.62 17.95 -27.23
CA LEU A 548 6.14 18.36 -28.55
C LEU A 548 6.91 17.71 -29.70
N GLU A 549 8.08 17.12 -29.42
CA GLU A 549 8.88 16.44 -30.42
C GLU A 549 8.10 15.28 -31.06
N GLY A 550 7.97 15.31 -32.39
CA GLY A 550 7.24 14.28 -33.15
C GLY A 550 5.71 14.37 -33.04
N LEU A 551 5.15 15.32 -32.28
CA LEU A 551 3.71 15.50 -32.18
C LEU A 551 3.14 16.13 -33.46
N HIS A 552 2.13 15.49 -34.04
CA HIS A 552 1.42 15.99 -35.22
C HIS A 552 -0.05 16.25 -34.88
N LEU A 553 -0.44 17.53 -34.91
CA LEU A 553 -1.82 17.96 -34.66
C LEU A 553 -2.48 18.38 -35.97
N LYS A 554 -3.79 18.16 -36.09
CA LYS A 554 -4.56 18.57 -37.26
C LYS A 554 -5.01 20.03 -37.09
N ALA A 555 -4.60 20.90 -38.00
CA ALA A 555 -5.07 22.29 -38.01
C ALA A 555 -6.55 22.37 -38.44
N PRO A 556 -7.36 23.21 -37.79
CA PRO A 556 -8.71 23.48 -38.23
C PRO A 556 -8.70 24.27 -39.56
N SER A 557 -9.43 23.78 -40.57
CA SER A 557 -9.53 24.45 -41.88
C SER A 557 -10.48 25.66 -41.90
N LYS A 558 -11.29 25.81 -40.85
CA LYS A 558 -12.35 26.80 -40.72
C LYS A 558 -12.30 27.43 -39.33
N ASP A 559 -12.79 28.65 -39.22
CA ASP A 559 -13.04 29.33 -37.96
C ASP A 559 -14.26 28.72 -37.22
N PRO A 560 -14.58 29.19 -36.01
CA PRO A 560 -15.71 28.68 -35.22
C PRO A 560 -17.09 28.87 -35.85
N ASP A 561 -17.23 29.80 -36.80
CA ASP A 561 -18.46 30.11 -37.52
C ASP A 561 -18.51 29.37 -38.88
N GLY A 562 -17.52 28.52 -39.17
CA GLY A 562 -17.43 27.73 -40.39
C GLY A 562 -16.88 28.47 -41.60
N ARG A 563 -16.36 29.69 -41.41
CA ARG A 563 -15.69 30.47 -42.46
C ARG A 563 -14.27 29.96 -42.67
N PRO A 564 -13.75 29.91 -43.91
CA PRO A 564 -12.34 29.59 -44.13
C PRO A 564 -11.44 30.65 -43.47
N TRP A 565 -10.28 30.23 -42.98
CA TRP A 565 -9.26 31.17 -42.49
C TRP A 565 -8.78 32.09 -43.62
N SER A 566 -8.36 33.31 -43.26
CA SER A 566 -7.80 34.26 -44.22
C SER A 566 -6.61 33.65 -44.96
N PRO A 567 -6.51 33.79 -46.30
CA PRO A 567 -5.34 33.37 -47.05
C PRO A 567 -4.14 34.32 -46.87
N ASP A 568 -4.35 35.51 -46.29
CA ASP A 568 -3.28 36.45 -45.97
C ASP A 568 -2.57 36.03 -44.67
N ILE A 569 -1.50 35.23 -44.83
CA ILE A 569 -0.66 34.69 -43.76
C ILE A 569 0.20 35.81 -43.13
N HIS A 570 0.36 36.95 -43.82
CA HIS A 570 1.41 37.94 -43.58
C HIS A 570 0.92 39.39 -43.78
N PRO A 571 0.05 39.91 -42.91
CA PRO A 571 -0.52 41.24 -43.09
C PRO A 571 0.56 42.33 -43.17
N PRO A 572 0.61 43.15 -44.24
CA PRO A 572 1.70 44.09 -44.47
C PRO A 572 1.79 45.18 -43.39
N ILE A 573 0.66 45.56 -42.79
CA ILE A 573 0.60 46.52 -41.68
C ILE A 573 1.31 45.95 -40.45
N MET A 574 1.02 44.70 -40.10
CA MET A 574 1.66 44.01 -38.97
C MET A 574 3.17 43.89 -39.23
N GLN A 575 3.58 43.48 -40.43
CA GLN A 575 5.00 43.32 -40.77
C GLN A 575 5.78 44.63 -40.67
N THR A 576 5.21 45.72 -41.18
CA THR A 576 5.86 47.02 -41.18
C THR A 576 6.01 47.57 -39.77
N LEU A 577 4.93 47.51 -38.97
CA LEU A 577 4.95 47.97 -37.58
C LEU A 577 5.90 47.16 -36.71
N THR A 578 5.84 45.83 -36.81
CA THR A 578 6.67 44.95 -36.00
C THR A 578 8.15 45.09 -36.33
N ARG A 579 8.52 45.24 -37.61
CA ARG A 579 9.92 45.50 -38.00
C ARG A 579 10.45 46.82 -37.44
N LEU A 580 9.62 47.85 -37.39
CA LEU A 580 9.98 49.15 -36.80
C LEU A 580 10.13 49.04 -35.27
N LEU A 581 9.25 48.28 -34.61
CA LEU A 581 9.25 48.10 -33.16
C LEU A 581 10.39 47.22 -32.65
N LEU A 582 10.89 46.27 -33.46
CA LEU A 582 11.96 45.35 -33.05
C LEU A 582 13.20 46.05 -32.46
N PRO A 583 13.89 46.96 -33.18
CA PRO A 583 15.07 47.63 -32.63
C PRO A 583 14.72 48.47 -31.40
N LEU A 584 13.55 49.10 -31.37
CA LEU A 584 13.10 49.89 -30.22
C LEU A 584 12.94 49.01 -28.98
N MET A 585 12.26 47.86 -29.10
CA MET A 585 12.03 46.97 -27.96
C MET A 585 13.32 46.28 -27.49
N LEU A 586 14.25 45.98 -28.40
CA LEU A 586 15.57 45.47 -28.02
C LEU A 586 16.41 46.54 -27.29
N VAL A 587 16.34 47.81 -27.71
CA VAL A 587 16.97 48.93 -26.99
C VAL A 587 16.34 49.10 -25.61
N VAL A 588 15.01 49.01 -25.50
CA VAL A 588 14.31 49.04 -24.21
C VAL A 588 14.73 47.86 -23.33
N ALA A 589 14.84 46.65 -23.87
CA ALA A 589 15.32 45.49 -23.14
C ALA A 589 16.76 45.72 -22.61
N ALA A 590 17.67 46.21 -23.47
CA ALA A 590 19.04 46.53 -23.06
C ALA A 590 19.08 47.64 -21.99
N PHE A 591 18.23 48.66 -22.11
CA PHE A 591 18.12 49.73 -21.11
C PHE A 591 17.61 49.20 -19.76
N ILE A 592 16.56 48.37 -19.76
CA ILE A 592 16.00 47.74 -18.56
C ILE A 592 17.01 46.78 -17.91
N PHE A 593 17.79 46.06 -18.72
CA PHE A 593 18.87 45.21 -18.26
C PHE A 593 19.95 46.01 -17.52
N LEU A 594 20.48 47.05 -18.15
CA LEU A 594 21.61 47.82 -17.63
C LEU A 594 21.24 48.66 -16.39
N ARG A 595 19.99 49.12 -16.27
CA ARG A 595 19.55 49.92 -15.12
C ARG A 595 19.10 49.09 -13.90
N GLY A 596 18.91 47.78 -14.05
CA GLY A 596 18.21 46.92 -13.09
C GLY A 596 18.79 46.94 -11.67
N HIS A 597 20.10 47.17 -11.56
CA HIS A 597 20.79 47.22 -10.27
C HIS A 597 20.38 48.44 -9.41
N ASN A 598 19.96 49.54 -10.04
CA ASN A 598 19.70 50.81 -9.36
C ASN A 598 18.25 51.30 -9.51
N LEU A 599 17.55 50.84 -10.54
CA LEU A 599 16.18 51.22 -10.84
C LEU A 599 15.38 49.98 -11.25
N PRO A 600 14.04 50.06 -11.30
CA PRO A 600 13.22 48.92 -11.71
C PRO A 600 13.66 48.34 -13.06
N GLY A 601 13.89 47.03 -13.09
CA GLY A 601 14.54 46.29 -14.17
C GLY A 601 15.38 45.11 -13.66
N GLY A 602 16.16 44.50 -14.55
CA GLY A 602 17.00 43.33 -14.25
C GLY A 602 17.02 42.32 -15.40
N GLY A 603 17.78 41.24 -15.22
CA GLY A 603 17.96 40.20 -16.25
C GLY A 603 16.66 39.57 -16.71
N PHE A 604 15.74 39.29 -15.78
CA PHE A 604 14.49 38.59 -16.06
C PHE A 604 13.52 39.42 -16.91
N ILE A 605 13.22 40.66 -16.47
CA ILE A 605 12.30 41.57 -17.16
C ILE A 605 12.82 41.92 -18.54
N ALA A 606 14.12 42.25 -18.65
CA ALA A 606 14.75 42.53 -19.93
C ALA A 606 14.68 41.32 -20.87
N GLY A 607 14.87 40.11 -20.34
CA GLY A 607 14.76 38.86 -21.09
C GLY A 607 13.36 38.65 -21.65
N LEU A 608 12.31 38.91 -20.85
CA LEU A 608 10.94 38.83 -21.32
C LEU A 608 10.61 39.87 -22.39
N ILE A 609 11.06 41.12 -22.24
CA ILE A 609 10.85 42.17 -23.26
C ILE A 609 11.53 41.76 -24.57
N ALA A 610 12.76 41.26 -24.50
CA ALA A 610 13.47 40.74 -25.67
C ALA A 610 12.76 39.53 -26.29
N ALA A 611 12.25 38.60 -25.48
CA ALA A 611 11.46 37.47 -25.95
C ALA A 611 10.17 37.91 -26.64
N VAL A 612 9.42 38.87 -26.06
CA VAL A 612 8.24 39.48 -26.68
C VAL A 612 8.60 40.11 -28.03
N ALA A 613 9.77 40.76 -28.14
CA ALA A 613 10.24 41.31 -29.40
C ALA A 613 10.41 40.28 -30.49
N LEU A 614 10.96 39.12 -30.15
CA LEU A 614 11.12 38.00 -31.07
C LEU A 614 9.79 37.30 -31.38
N ILE A 615 8.92 37.14 -30.37
CA ILE A 615 7.57 36.58 -30.51
C ILE A 615 6.74 37.39 -31.51
N VAL A 616 6.78 38.71 -31.42
CA VAL A 616 6.00 39.60 -32.28
C VAL A 616 6.49 39.52 -33.74
N GLN A 617 7.81 39.35 -33.97
CA GLN A 617 8.32 39.09 -35.33
C GLN A 617 7.81 37.76 -35.87
N TYR A 618 7.81 36.73 -35.02
CA TYR A 618 7.34 35.40 -35.35
C TYR A 618 5.85 35.42 -35.76
N LEU A 619 5.00 36.08 -34.97
CA LEU A 619 3.57 36.20 -35.27
C LEU A 619 3.31 36.93 -36.59
N SER A 620 4.17 37.90 -36.94
CA SER A 620 3.97 38.73 -38.13
C SER A 620 4.55 38.15 -39.42
N ASN A 621 5.64 37.38 -39.35
CA ASN A 621 6.37 36.90 -40.53
C ASN A 621 6.37 35.36 -40.66
N GLY A 622 5.82 34.64 -39.68
CA GLY A 622 5.72 33.17 -39.69
C GLY A 622 7.01 32.45 -39.26
N ILE A 623 6.90 31.12 -39.10
CA ILE A 623 7.98 30.26 -38.60
C ILE A 623 9.14 30.12 -39.58
N GLU A 624 8.88 30.02 -40.88
CA GLU A 624 9.94 29.83 -41.88
C GLU A 624 10.87 31.05 -41.91
N TRP A 625 10.31 32.25 -42.03
CA TRP A 625 11.06 33.50 -42.01
C TRP A 625 11.89 33.66 -40.74
N THR A 626 11.31 33.27 -39.60
CA THR A 626 11.91 33.35 -38.28
C THR A 626 13.06 32.34 -38.14
N ARG A 627 12.86 31.10 -38.58
CA ARG A 627 13.85 30.01 -38.51
C ARG A 627 15.06 30.26 -39.40
N GLU A 628 14.89 30.86 -40.58
CA GLU A 628 16.01 31.24 -41.44
C GLU A 628 16.94 32.29 -40.81
N ARG A 629 16.39 33.13 -39.93
CA ARG A 629 17.06 34.31 -39.34
C ARG A 629 17.53 34.08 -37.90
N LEU A 630 16.81 33.29 -37.10
CA LEU A 630 17.27 32.81 -35.79
C LEU A 630 18.14 31.56 -35.97
N ARG A 631 19.41 31.80 -36.36
CA ARG A 631 20.41 30.74 -36.59
C ARG A 631 21.03 30.19 -35.30
N ILE A 632 20.80 30.85 -34.17
CA ILE A 632 21.35 30.46 -32.88
C ILE A 632 20.46 29.37 -32.29
N ASP A 633 21.08 28.27 -31.85
CA ASP A 633 20.36 27.21 -31.13
C ASP A 633 19.97 27.69 -29.73
N MET A 634 18.66 27.76 -29.48
CA MET A 634 18.13 28.19 -28.18
C MET A 634 18.52 27.24 -27.05
N HIS A 635 18.83 25.96 -27.32
CA HIS A 635 19.38 25.05 -26.29
C HIS A 635 20.75 25.54 -25.81
N LEU A 636 21.61 26.00 -26.73
CA LEU A 636 22.91 26.56 -26.40
C LEU A 636 22.76 27.89 -25.66
N VAL A 637 21.77 28.71 -25.99
CA VAL A 637 21.48 29.97 -25.27
C VAL A 637 21.08 29.68 -23.82
N ILE A 638 20.19 28.72 -23.60
CA ILE A 638 19.78 28.28 -22.26
C ILE A 638 20.99 27.72 -21.49
N ALA A 639 21.77 26.83 -22.12
CA ALA A 639 22.94 26.24 -21.50
C ALA A 639 23.99 27.31 -21.14
N ALA A 640 24.27 28.24 -22.05
CA ALA A 640 25.16 29.36 -21.80
C ALA A 640 24.65 30.22 -20.64
N GLY A 641 23.35 30.55 -20.61
CA GLY A 641 22.76 31.32 -19.52
C GLY A 641 22.92 30.66 -18.15
N LEU A 642 22.64 29.35 -18.04
CA LEU A 642 22.86 28.58 -16.81
C LEU A 642 24.35 28.50 -16.43
N LEU A 643 25.24 28.36 -17.42
CA LEU A 643 26.68 28.37 -17.20
C LEU A 643 27.18 29.73 -16.72
N PHE A 644 26.67 30.85 -17.24
CA PHE A 644 27.01 32.19 -16.76
C PHE A 644 26.52 32.41 -15.33
N ALA A 645 25.26 32.05 -15.03
CA ALA A 645 24.69 32.21 -13.69
C ALA A 645 25.43 31.34 -12.65
N THR A 646 25.60 30.05 -12.94
CA THR A 646 26.31 29.11 -12.05
C THR A 646 27.79 29.45 -11.96
N GLY A 647 28.41 29.78 -13.10
CA GLY A 647 29.82 30.15 -13.21
C GLY A 647 30.16 31.38 -12.39
N THR A 648 29.29 32.38 -12.35
CA THR A 648 29.46 33.56 -11.48
C THR A 648 29.60 33.17 -10.02
N GLY A 649 28.77 32.24 -9.53
CA GLY A 649 28.88 31.74 -8.16
C GLY A 649 30.11 30.85 -7.91
N LEU A 650 30.50 30.02 -8.89
CA LEU A 650 31.70 29.18 -8.81
C LEU A 650 32.98 30.03 -8.76
N VAL A 651 33.03 31.14 -9.50
CA VAL A 651 34.16 32.07 -9.47
C VAL A 651 34.33 32.66 -8.07
N SER A 652 33.25 33.05 -7.39
CA SER A 652 33.33 33.52 -6.00
C SER A 652 33.94 32.46 -5.07
N MET A 653 33.57 31.18 -5.22
CA MET A 653 34.16 30.06 -4.46
C MET A 653 35.65 29.86 -4.73
N VAL A 654 36.07 29.94 -6.00
CA VAL A 654 37.48 29.79 -6.38
C VAL A 654 38.36 30.89 -5.76
N ILE A 655 37.80 32.10 -5.59
CA ILE A 655 38.50 33.24 -4.99
C ILE A 655 38.42 33.21 -3.44
N GLY A 656 37.76 32.21 -2.85
CA GLY A 656 37.71 31.99 -1.40
C GLY A 656 36.49 32.59 -0.70
N TYR A 657 35.48 33.04 -1.46
CA TYR A 657 34.21 33.55 -0.94
C TYR A 657 33.10 32.48 -1.03
N PRO A 658 32.02 32.56 -0.23
CA PRO A 658 30.86 31.69 -0.40
C PRO A 658 30.24 31.78 -1.80
N PHE A 659 29.58 30.71 -2.24
CA PHE A 659 28.90 30.64 -3.53
C PHE A 659 27.93 31.82 -3.72
N LEU A 660 27.96 32.44 -4.91
CA LEU A 660 27.16 33.62 -5.28
C LEU A 660 27.39 34.87 -4.42
N THR A 661 28.54 34.98 -3.73
CA THR A 661 28.94 36.26 -3.13
C THR A 661 29.22 37.28 -4.24
N SER A 662 28.53 38.42 -4.21
CA SER A 662 28.73 39.49 -5.19
C SER A 662 29.86 40.43 -4.78
N ALA A 663 30.43 41.13 -5.76
CA ALA A 663 31.38 42.22 -5.56
C ALA A 663 31.08 43.32 -6.57
N PHE A 664 31.23 44.58 -6.15
CA PHE A 664 31.00 45.74 -7.02
C PHE A 664 32.16 46.74 -6.95
N THR A 665 32.32 47.49 -8.04
CA THR A 665 33.30 48.56 -8.15
C THR A 665 32.77 49.69 -9.04
N TYR A 666 33.34 50.88 -8.93
CA TYR A 666 32.98 52.02 -9.76
C TYR A 666 34.09 52.32 -10.76
N LEU A 667 33.74 52.30 -12.05
CA LEU A 667 34.64 52.69 -13.14
C LEU A 667 34.26 54.08 -13.65
N ASN A 668 35.27 54.84 -14.07
CA ASN A 668 35.08 56.13 -14.75
C ASN A 668 35.37 55.95 -16.24
N TRP A 669 34.35 56.09 -17.09
CA TRP A 669 34.52 56.10 -18.55
C TRP A 669 34.45 57.54 -19.09
N PRO A 670 35.36 57.98 -19.98
CA PRO A 670 35.45 59.37 -20.42
C PRO A 670 34.17 59.97 -21.01
N ILE A 671 33.34 59.13 -21.65
CA ILE A 671 32.10 59.53 -22.33
C ILE A 671 30.85 59.42 -21.44
N VAL A 672 30.83 58.46 -20.51
CA VAL A 672 29.63 58.07 -19.74
C VAL A 672 29.71 58.55 -18.28
N GLY A 673 30.91 58.88 -17.80
CA GLY A 673 31.15 59.28 -16.41
C GLY A 673 31.39 58.09 -15.48
N LYS A 674 31.13 58.29 -14.18
CA LYS A 674 31.24 57.26 -13.14
C LYS A 674 30.06 56.30 -13.24
N PHE A 675 30.32 55.01 -13.43
CA PHE A 675 29.30 53.99 -13.45
C PHE A 675 29.75 52.76 -12.66
N GLU A 676 28.77 52.05 -12.12
CA GLU A 676 28.98 50.87 -11.29
C GLU A 676 29.06 49.61 -12.15
N ILE A 677 30.00 48.72 -11.83
CA ILE A 677 30.05 47.36 -12.33
C ILE A 677 30.01 46.42 -11.14
N ALA A 678 28.98 45.57 -11.12
CA ALA A 678 28.85 44.48 -10.15
C ALA A 678 29.02 43.13 -10.85
N SER A 679 29.60 42.15 -10.15
CA SER A 679 29.63 40.76 -10.62
C SER A 679 28.21 40.20 -10.80
N ALA A 680 27.23 40.76 -10.09
CA ALA A 680 25.80 40.52 -10.27
C ALA A 680 25.32 40.73 -11.72
N LEU A 681 25.96 41.61 -12.51
CA LEU A 681 25.61 41.81 -13.92
C LEU A 681 25.86 40.56 -14.78
N ALA A 682 26.90 39.77 -14.46
CA ALA A 682 27.17 38.51 -15.16
C ALA A 682 26.15 37.43 -14.79
N PHE A 683 25.69 37.43 -13.55
CA PHE A 683 24.58 36.59 -13.11
C PHE A 683 23.28 36.98 -13.82
N ASP A 684 22.95 38.27 -13.86
CA ASP A 684 21.79 38.82 -14.57
C ASP A 684 21.85 38.52 -16.08
N LEU A 685 23.03 38.56 -16.70
CA LEU A 685 23.21 38.13 -18.09
C LEU A 685 22.84 36.66 -18.27
N GLY A 686 23.23 35.80 -17.32
CA GLY A 686 22.83 34.40 -17.28
C GLY A 686 21.31 34.25 -17.24
N VAL A 687 20.65 34.98 -16.33
CA VAL A 687 19.18 35.02 -16.22
C VAL A 687 18.53 35.47 -17.52
N PHE A 688 19.00 36.58 -18.10
CA PHE A 688 18.50 37.13 -19.36
C PHE A 688 18.55 36.09 -20.48
N LEU A 689 19.70 35.41 -20.64
CA LEU A 689 19.89 34.39 -21.69
C LEU A 689 18.95 33.21 -21.49
N VAL A 690 18.79 32.70 -20.26
CA VAL A 690 17.86 31.59 -19.99
C VAL A 690 16.42 31.98 -20.32
N VAL A 691 15.98 33.17 -19.89
CA VAL A 691 14.61 33.64 -20.15
C VAL A 691 14.35 33.78 -21.65
N VAL A 692 15.22 34.46 -22.38
CA VAL A 692 15.10 34.61 -23.84
C VAL A 692 15.11 33.24 -24.53
N GLY A 693 16.09 32.41 -24.22
CA GLY A 693 16.26 31.09 -24.82
C GLY A 693 15.05 30.18 -24.56
N ALA A 694 14.59 30.10 -23.31
CA ALA A 694 13.46 29.27 -22.90
C ALA A 694 12.15 29.72 -23.59
N THR A 695 11.83 31.01 -23.55
CA THR A 695 10.59 31.52 -24.13
C THR A 695 10.58 31.38 -25.65
N VAL A 696 11.69 31.69 -26.33
CA VAL A 696 11.79 31.53 -27.79
C VAL A 696 11.76 30.06 -28.19
N LEU A 697 12.40 29.17 -27.43
CA LEU A 697 12.34 27.72 -27.67
C LEU A 697 10.89 27.22 -27.63
N ILE A 698 10.14 27.55 -26.58
CA ILE A 698 8.72 27.16 -26.42
C ILE A 698 7.90 27.65 -27.62
N LEU A 699 8.07 28.92 -28.00
CA LEU A 699 7.38 29.51 -29.14
C LEU A 699 7.69 28.76 -30.45
N VAL A 700 8.97 28.51 -30.73
CA VAL A 700 9.40 27.82 -31.96
C VAL A 700 8.81 26.42 -32.04
N GLN A 701 8.72 25.69 -30.92
CA GLN A 701 8.15 24.34 -30.92
C GLN A 701 6.63 24.35 -31.13
N LEU A 702 5.90 25.25 -30.46
CA LEU A 702 4.47 25.43 -30.73
C LEU A 702 4.21 25.86 -32.18
N GLY A 703 5.10 26.69 -32.74
CA GLY A 703 5.03 27.13 -34.12
C GLY A 703 5.22 26.03 -35.15
N LYS A 704 6.14 25.10 -34.90
CA LYS A 704 6.35 23.92 -35.76
C LYS A 704 5.11 23.04 -35.86
N LEU A 705 4.32 22.91 -34.79
CA LEU A 705 3.05 22.18 -34.83
C LEU A 705 2.11 22.76 -35.89
N GLY A 706 2.04 24.09 -35.98
CA GLY A 706 1.22 24.80 -36.96
C GLY A 706 1.71 24.57 -38.38
N TYR A 707 3.02 24.65 -38.60
CA TYR A 707 3.63 24.38 -39.89
C TYR A 707 3.38 22.95 -40.39
N ASN A 708 3.70 21.95 -39.57
CA ASN A 708 3.51 20.55 -39.93
C ASN A 708 2.05 20.27 -40.29
N SER A 709 1.11 20.82 -39.51
CA SER A 709 -0.32 20.64 -39.74
C SER A 709 -0.84 21.16 -41.09
N HIS A 710 -0.16 22.15 -41.69
CA HIS A 710 -0.50 22.72 -43.00
C HIS A 710 0.25 22.04 -44.17
N HIS A 711 1.32 21.28 -43.91
CA HIS A 711 2.18 20.68 -44.94
C HIS A 711 2.15 19.15 -45.04
N VAL A 712 1.44 18.46 -44.13
CA VAL A 712 1.15 17.00 -44.20
C VAL A 712 0.50 16.57 -45.53
N LYS A 713 -0.05 17.49 -46.34
CA LYS A 713 -0.66 17.19 -47.64
C LYS A 713 0.31 16.92 -48.80
N ARG A 714 1.63 17.07 -48.64
CA ARG A 714 2.59 16.89 -49.76
C ARG A 714 3.36 15.56 -49.75
N ASP A 715 3.57 14.95 -48.59
CA ASP A 715 4.45 13.76 -48.50
C ASP A 715 3.71 12.42 -48.44
N GLU A 716 2.38 12.40 -48.26
CA GLU A 716 1.56 11.17 -48.26
C GLU A 716 0.81 10.92 -49.59
N ILE A 717 1.08 11.70 -50.65
CA ILE A 717 0.45 11.55 -51.99
C ILE A 717 1.47 11.17 -53.08
N ASN A 718 2.71 10.79 -52.74
CA ASN A 718 3.66 10.20 -53.69
C ASN A 718 3.92 8.72 -53.40
#